data_AF-E7NBE2-F1
#
_entry.id   AF-E7NBE2-F1
#
_cell.length_a   1.000
_cell.length_b   1.000
_cell.length_c   1.000
_cell.angle_alpha   90.00
_cell.angle_beta   90.00
_cell.angle_gamma   90.00
#
_symmetry.space_group_name_H-M   'P 1'
#
loop_
_entity.id
_entity.type
_entity.pdbx_description
1 polymer ?
#
loop_
_entity_poly.entity_id
_entity_poly.type
_entity_poly.pdbx_seq_one_letter_code
_entity_poly.pdbx_strand_id
1 'polypeptide(L)'
;MRIHSLTMTGIGPYAGQEHIDFDAVGASGRFLLTGPTGSGKTTIIDAIVFALYGDVADSADSSKERIRSTLVGPHTESVIELVFSTGAGVYRVRRTPTYERAKRRGQGTTTQNGTVKLWHLAEVGGEPLDEPVTRVGDADAEIARAVGLSREQFTQTVVLPQGKFARFLRADSSERQHLLKDVFGTGIYDAIQDALIQASRDGAKRVEQAAADLRGQVTSLGRHPLLTEAPSPTTTADTGEEAADADQAVLPEDSSREGPSGGTQETLALPTEDAELEAPEEADSAPAQAPAKVLEAAMAGAAPDLAALRGIGAKVLEASSHRVASADARAEAAGKALTRAQSARDEAQSLHDLLERRRVLIEENERLAERAEQEATDAQRLQDAERASRVRPYLVAEKAARSRAQQAVTALAARADQSRLAHLAEQTGVTSAGSAEDATGSEADSHGAAVTPAALVEPLVREAQRQLAALEDEPSEARAGDAKVDTAPQNSDAAEPPIAAGESESDRAEALSPRSLDDLAHHCRREHGQLETLVDLEAGLPTRESASQQREAELQRASGQLEQRTEKLAERPAQRTALVETLEAAREARAGLDGLQDRRTRAEEHHRAALAVEQLSAQLAQRDAACAQAAALAREATERVRTTRLAWISGTAGALAGELTEGEPCPVCGSTTHPSPATAGTDGATRQQVEAAEEQQRQADEALSSAVRERDACATRLQEAQRTSDGMDAPAAKEALE
;
A
#
# COMPACT_ATOMS: atom_id res chain seq x y z
N MET A 1 -7.37 10.65 -8.54
CA MET A 1 -6.43 11.55 -9.26
C MET A 1 -7.20 12.30 -10.32
N ARG A 2 -6.93 13.61 -10.49
CA ARG A 2 -7.54 14.46 -11.53
C ARG A 2 -6.45 15.26 -12.24
N ILE A 3 -6.52 15.34 -13.57
CA ILE A 3 -5.62 16.17 -14.38
C ILE A 3 -6.33 17.50 -14.65
N HIS A 4 -5.63 18.61 -14.42
CA HIS A 4 -6.17 19.96 -14.57
C HIS A 4 -5.72 20.62 -15.86
N SER A 5 -4.42 20.61 -16.15
CA SER A 5 -3.89 21.22 -17.37
C SER A 5 -2.63 20.53 -17.87
N LEU A 6 -2.42 20.61 -19.19
CA LEU A 6 -1.25 20.10 -19.89
C LEU A 6 -0.75 21.14 -20.88
N THR A 7 0.50 21.54 -20.74
CA THR A 7 1.20 22.40 -21.69
C THR A 7 2.33 21.59 -22.33
N MET A 8 2.39 21.53 -23.65
CA MET A 8 3.44 20.82 -24.37
C MET A 8 4.04 21.72 -25.44
N THR A 9 5.36 21.72 -25.56
CA THR A 9 6.07 22.46 -26.62
C THR A 9 7.03 21.53 -27.33
N GLY A 10 6.94 21.44 -28.66
CA GLY A 10 7.84 20.62 -29.46
C GLY A 10 7.76 19.12 -29.15
N ILE A 11 6.55 18.58 -29.05
CA ILE A 11 6.26 17.18 -28.69
C ILE A 11 5.47 16.49 -29.82
N GLY A 12 5.96 15.36 -30.32
CA GLY A 12 5.34 14.61 -31.44
C GLY A 12 4.99 15.51 -32.65
N PRO A 13 3.72 15.56 -33.13
CA PRO A 13 3.34 16.45 -34.23
C PRO A 13 3.14 17.92 -33.82
N TYR A 14 3.21 18.25 -32.53
CA TYR A 14 3.01 19.61 -32.01
C TYR A 14 4.35 20.35 -31.97
N ALA A 15 4.63 21.15 -33.00
CA ALA A 15 5.87 21.92 -33.11
C ALA A 15 5.87 23.19 -32.24
N GLY A 16 4.69 23.80 -32.05
CA GLY A 16 4.48 24.98 -31.22
C GLY A 16 4.22 24.66 -29.76
N GLN A 17 3.87 25.69 -28.99
CA GLN A 17 3.36 25.55 -27.63
C GLN A 17 1.85 25.35 -27.69
N GLU A 18 1.39 24.21 -27.19
CA GLU A 18 -0.03 23.87 -27.08
C GLU A 18 -0.41 23.76 -25.60
N HIS A 19 -1.57 24.33 -25.24
CA HIS A 19 -2.10 24.29 -23.88
C HIS A 19 -3.50 23.69 -23.89
N ILE A 20 -3.73 22.70 -23.03
CA ILE A 20 -5.00 22.02 -22.84
C ILE A 20 -5.44 22.21 -21.39
N ASP A 21 -6.59 22.87 -21.23
CA ASP A 21 -7.29 23.00 -19.95
C ASP A 21 -8.34 21.88 -19.85
N PHE A 22 -8.04 20.86 -19.03
CA PHE A 22 -8.92 19.71 -18.81
C PHE A 22 -10.13 20.03 -17.93
N ASP A 23 -10.05 21.06 -17.09
CA ASP A 23 -11.20 21.48 -16.30
C ASP A 23 -12.24 22.18 -17.18
N ALA A 24 -11.79 23.01 -18.13
CA ALA A 24 -12.66 23.65 -19.11
C ALA A 24 -13.35 22.63 -20.04
N VAL A 25 -12.59 21.69 -20.63
CA VAL A 25 -13.20 20.67 -21.52
C VAL A 25 -13.95 19.57 -20.76
N GLY A 26 -13.59 19.34 -19.50
CA GLY A 26 -14.14 18.30 -18.64
C GLY A 26 -15.33 18.75 -17.78
N ALA A 27 -15.85 19.97 -17.95
CA ALA A 27 -16.95 20.50 -17.12
C ALA A 27 -18.22 19.62 -17.13
N SER A 28 -18.45 18.85 -18.20
CA SER A 28 -19.57 17.90 -18.32
C SER A 28 -19.25 16.48 -17.82
N GLY A 29 -18.07 16.27 -17.23
CA GLY A 29 -17.56 14.97 -16.77
C GLY A 29 -16.97 14.08 -17.87
N ARG A 30 -17.13 14.43 -19.15
CA ARG A 30 -16.60 13.68 -20.30
C ARG A 30 -16.15 14.62 -21.41
N PHE A 31 -15.04 14.30 -22.07
CA PHE A 31 -14.57 15.02 -23.26
C PHE A 31 -14.08 14.04 -24.33
N LEU A 32 -14.05 14.51 -25.59
CA LEU A 32 -13.68 13.70 -26.76
C LEU A 32 -12.47 14.30 -27.48
N LEU A 33 -11.41 13.52 -27.61
CA LEU A 33 -10.28 13.83 -28.50
C LEU A 33 -10.57 13.27 -29.90
N THR A 34 -10.87 14.15 -30.86
CA THR A 34 -11.19 13.78 -32.25
C THR A 34 -10.18 14.38 -33.24
N GLY A 35 -10.01 13.73 -34.40
CA GLY A 35 -9.12 14.17 -35.48
C GLY A 35 -8.72 13.02 -36.39
N PRO A 36 -8.09 13.30 -37.55
CA PRO A 36 -7.63 12.26 -38.47
C PRO A 36 -6.52 11.37 -37.84
N THR A 37 -6.31 10.18 -38.37
CA THR A 37 -5.20 9.31 -37.93
C THR A 37 -3.87 10.04 -38.11
N GLY A 38 -2.99 9.98 -37.10
CA GLY A 38 -1.72 10.71 -37.11
C GLY A 38 -1.79 12.16 -36.62
N SER A 39 -2.96 12.68 -36.23
CA SER A 39 -3.13 14.05 -35.73
C SER A 39 -2.55 14.33 -34.33
N GLY A 40 -1.89 13.36 -33.68
CA GLY A 40 -1.30 13.52 -32.35
C GLY A 40 -2.19 13.17 -31.16
N LYS A 41 -3.38 12.59 -31.35
CA LYS A 41 -4.26 12.16 -30.23
C LYS A 41 -3.54 11.27 -29.21
N THR A 42 -2.80 10.27 -29.68
CA THR A 42 -2.00 9.39 -28.83
C THR A 42 -0.84 10.14 -28.19
N THR A 43 -0.26 11.13 -28.88
CA THR A 43 0.81 11.97 -28.33
C THR A 43 0.38 12.77 -27.11
N ILE A 44 -0.87 13.24 -27.06
CA ILE A 44 -1.40 13.91 -25.85
C ILE A 44 -1.36 12.95 -24.65
N ILE A 45 -1.75 11.71 -24.87
CA ILE A 45 -1.73 10.65 -23.86
C ILE A 45 -0.28 10.34 -23.44
N ASP A 46 0.62 10.17 -24.42
CA ASP A 46 2.04 9.93 -24.16
C ASP A 46 2.70 11.09 -23.40
N ALA A 47 2.29 12.34 -23.65
CA ALA A 47 2.77 13.50 -22.93
C ALA A 47 2.38 13.46 -21.44
N ILE A 48 1.15 13.02 -21.13
CA ILE A 48 0.68 12.83 -19.74
C ILE A 48 1.52 11.75 -19.05
N VAL A 49 1.68 10.58 -19.68
CA VAL A 49 2.44 9.47 -19.11
C VAL A 49 3.91 9.87 -18.92
N PHE A 50 4.48 10.58 -19.89
CA PHE A 50 5.85 11.07 -19.81
C PHE A 50 6.04 12.09 -18.71
N ALA A 51 5.10 13.02 -18.52
CA ALA A 51 5.15 13.99 -17.44
C ALA A 51 5.17 13.31 -16.06
N LEU A 52 4.39 12.24 -15.89
CA LEU A 52 4.30 11.51 -14.62
C LEU A 52 5.50 10.58 -14.39
N TYR A 53 5.88 9.77 -15.39
CA TYR A 53 6.79 8.63 -15.22
C TYR A 53 8.10 8.74 -15.99
N GLY A 54 8.32 9.81 -16.77
CA GLY A 54 9.52 9.97 -17.60
C GLY A 54 9.64 8.97 -18.74
N ASP A 55 8.54 8.32 -19.11
CA ASP A 55 8.45 7.34 -20.18
C ASP A 55 7.09 7.42 -20.91
N VAL A 56 6.99 6.81 -22.09
CA VAL A 56 5.78 6.82 -22.92
C VAL A 56 4.84 5.64 -22.62
N ALA A 57 3.59 5.71 -23.06
CA ALA A 57 2.57 4.70 -22.72
C ALA A 57 2.81 3.32 -23.37
N ASP A 58 3.61 3.28 -24.45
CA ASP A 58 3.94 2.05 -25.17
C ASP A 58 5.45 1.87 -25.37
N SER A 59 6.13 1.45 -24.30
CA SER A 59 7.59 1.29 -24.24
C SER A 59 8.13 0.10 -25.06
N ALA A 60 7.28 -0.82 -25.52
CA ALA A 60 7.69 -2.00 -26.29
C ALA A 60 7.93 -1.68 -27.79
N ASP A 61 7.18 -0.72 -28.35
CA ASP A 61 7.24 -0.33 -29.77
C ASP A 61 7.80 1.10 -29.98
N SER A 62 8.03 1.88 -28.91
CA SER A 62 8.47 3.27 -29.05
C SER A 62 9.61 3.66 -28.09
N SER A 63 10.68 4.23 -28.66
CA SER A 63 11.81 4.76 -27.89
C SER A 63 11.47 6.12 -27.27
N LYS A 64 12.06 6.41 -26.10
CA LYS A 64 11.98 7.71 -25.40
C LYS A 64 12.35 8.91 -26.28
N GLU A 65 13.14 8.67 -27.32
CA GLU A 65 13.58 9.66 -28.31
C GLU A 65 12.44 10.18 -29.20
N ARG A 66 11.34 9.43 -29.32
CA ARG A 66 10.21 9.76 -30.21
C ARG A 66 9.26 10.82 -29.63
N ILE A 67 9.39 11.15 -28.35
CA ILE A 67 8.53 12.16 -27.71
C ILE A 67 8.83 13.56 -28.24
N ARG A 68 10.08 13.85 -28.63
CA ARG A 68 10.46 15.13 -29.23
C ARG A 68 9.93 15.23 -30.65
N SER A 69 9.36 16.40 -30.98
CA SER A 69 8.93 16.69 -32.35
C SER A 69 10.11 16.79 -33.32
N THR A 70 9.99 16.11 -34.45
CA THR A 70 10.93 16.23 -35.59
C THR A 70 10.75 17.52 -36.37
N LEU A 71 9.66 18.26 -36.12
CA LEU A 71 9.35 19.54 -36.77
C LEU A 71 10.09 20.72 -36.12
N VAL A 72 10.88 20.45 -35.08
CA VAL A 72 11.47 21.46 -34.21
C VAL A 72 13.00 21.38 -34.23
N GLY A 73 13.64 22.48 -34.65
CA GLY A 73 15.10 22.58 -34.74
C GLY A 73 15.83 22.53 -33.39
N PRO A 74 17.17 22.37 -33.38
CA PRO A 74 17.99 22.13 -32.19
C PRO A 74 18.09 23.32 -31.20
N HIS A 75 17.47 24.45 -31.54
CA HIS A 75 17.41 25.66 -30.71
C HIS A 75 16.16 25.77 -29.84
N THR A 76 15.12 24.99 -30.17
CA THR A 76 13.85 25.05 -29.46
C THR A 76 13.77 23.89 -28.46
N GLU A 77 13.50 24.24 -27.21
CA GLU A 77 13.35 23.28 -26.11
C GLU A 77 12.05 22.50 -26.25
N SER A 78 12.12 21.18 -26.08
CA SER A 78 10.93 20.34 -25.92
C SER A 78 10.58 20.27 -24.44
N VAL A 79 9.37 20.64 -24.06
CA VAL A 79 8.97 20.63 -22.65
C VAL A 79 7.52 20.19 -22.51
N ILE A 80 7.25 19.43 -21.45
CA ILE A 80 5.91 19.06 -21.03
C ILE A 80 5.72 19.54 -19.60
N GLU A 81 4.63 20.25 -19.36
CA GLU A 81 4.20 20.70 -18.04
C GLU A 81 2.79 20.18 -17.78
N LEU A 82 2.60 19.48 -16.66
CA LEU A 82 1.33 18.87 -16.26
C LEU A 82 0.98 19.33 -14.85
N VAL A 83 -0.28 19.76 -14.66
CA VAL A 83 -0.85 20.06 -13.35
C VAL A 83 -1.91 19.02 -13.04
N PHE A 84 -1.79 18.37 -11.89
CA PHE A 84 -2.71 17.31 -11.44
C PHE A 84 -2.92 17.36 -9.92
N SER A 85 -4.01 16.77 -9.45
CA SER A 85 -4.32 16.62 -8.03
C SER A 85 -4.59 15.16 -7.65
N THR A 86 -4.21 14.81 -6.43
CA THR A 86 -4.48 13.52 -5.80
C THR A 86 -4.94 13.73 -4.35
N GLY A 87 -5.19 12.64 -3.61
CA GLY A 87 -5.48 12.76 -2.17
C GLY A 87 -4.31 13.35 -1.36
N ALA A 88 -3.10 13.39 -1.92
CA ALA A 88 -1.91 13.95 -1.28
C ALA A 88 -1.77 15.47 -1.48
N GLY A 89 -2.41 16.07 -2.49
CA GLY A 89 -2.30 17.49 -2.79
C GLY A 89 -2.35 17.83 -4.28
N VAL A 90 -1.95 19.05 -4.62
CA VAL A 90 -1.88 19.56 -6.00
C VAL A 90 -0.42 19.68 -6.43
N TYR A 91 -0.10 19.13 -7.59
CA TYR A 91 1.27 19.04 -8.09
C TYR A 91 1.38 19.65 -9.49
N ARG A 92 2.50 20.33 -9.73
CA ARG A 92 2.95 20.73 -11.07
C ARG A 92 4.25 20.02 -11.38
N VAL A 93 4.27 19.28 -12.47
CA VAL A 93 5.49 18.62 -12.97
C VAL A 93 5.87 19.20 -14.32
N ARG A 94 7.14 19.60 -14.46
CA ARG A 94 7.74 20.04 -15.73
C ARG A 94 8.88 19.10 -16.09
N ARG A 95 8.77 18.42 -17.23
CA ARG A 95 9.81 17.54 -17.77
C ARG A 95 10.29 17.97 -19.14
N THR A 96 11.60 17.80 -19.35
CA THR A 96 12.28 17.98 -20.63
C THR A 96 12.88 16.62 -21.01
N PRO A 97 12.63 16.07 -22.21
CA PRO A 97 13.28 14.85 -22.68
C PRO A 97 14.76 15.10 -23.00
N THR A 98 15.54 14.03 -23.12
CA THR A 98 16.92 14.12 -23.63
C THR A 98 16.89 14.48 -25.11
N TYR A 99 17.67 15.47 -25.54
CA TYR A 99 17.77 15.84 -26.96
C TYR A 99 19.11 16.46 -27.34
N GLU A 100 19.44 16.42 -28.64
CA GLU A 100 20.58 17.12 -29.22
C GLU A 100 20.28 18.61 -29.35
N ARG A 101 20.93 19.41 -28.51
CA ARG A 101 20.80 20.87 -28.48
C ARG A 101 21.96 21.52 -29.22
N ALA A 102 21.71 22.64 -29.91
CA ALA A 102 22.79 23.43 -30.48
C ALA A 102 23.77 23.93 -29.40
N LYS A 103 25.08 23.80 -29.65
CA LYS A 103 26.10 24.26 -28.70
C LYS A 103 25.98 25.77 -28.45
N ARG A 104 26.13 26.19 -27.18
CA ARG A 104 26.15 27.62 -26.79
C ARG A 104 27.33 28.39 -27.41
N ARG A 105 28.41 27.71 -27.79
CA ARG A 105 29.58 28.26 -28.49
C ARG A 105 30.10 27.24 -29.51
N GLY A 106 30.38 27.68 -30.74
CA GLY A 106 30.86 26.84 -31.86
C GLY A 106 29.73 26.26 -32.73
N GLN A 107 30.11 25.52 -33.78
CA GLN A 107 29.17 24.79 -34.66
C GLN A 107 28.94 23.35 -34.14
N GLY A 108 27.74 22.81 -34.34
CA GLY A 108 27.35 21.45 -33.94
C GLY A 108 26.35 21.36 -32.78
N THR A 109 25.95 20.14 -32.44
CA THR A 109 25.01 19.83 -31.34
C THR A 109 25.72 19.18 -30.14
N THR A 110 25.06 19.19 -28.98
CA THR A 110 25.48 18.52 -27.75
C THR A 110 24.25 17.88 -27.12
N THR A 111 24.42 16.70 -26.54
CA THR A 111 23.36 16.01 -25.81
C THR A 111 23.00 16.79 -24.55
N GLN A 112 21.74 17.21 -24.43
CA GLN A 112 21.17 17.73 -23.20
C GLN A 112 20.38 16.60 -22.54
N ASN A 113 20.78 16.22 -21.32
CA ASN A 113 20.05 15.23 -20.52
C ASN A 113 18.66 15.75 -20.17
N GLY A 114 17.71 14.82 -20.06
CA GLY A 114 16.37 15.13 -19.57
C GLY A 114 16.39 15.70 -18.15
N THR A 115 15.46 16.62 -17.87
CA THR A 115 15.33 17.27 -16.56
C THR A 115 13.90 17.15 -16.06
N VAL A 116 13.73 17.11 -14.74
CA VAL A 116 12.43 17.20 -14.08
C VAL A 116 12.44 18.32 -13.06
N LYS A 117 11.30 18.98 -12.91
CA LYS A 117 11.00 19.88 -11.80
C LYS A 117 9.60 19.57 -11.30
N LEU A 118 9.48 19.23 -10.02
CA LEU A 118 8.21 18.96 -9.37
C LEU A 118 7.95 20.02 -8.29
N TRP A 119 6.80 20.67 -8.35
CA TRP A 119 6.34 21.62 -7.32
C TRP A 119 5.08 21.10 -6.66
N HIS A 120 4.95 21.37 -5.37
CA HIS A 120 3.69 21.29 -4.64
C HIS A 120 2.99 22.66 -4.68
N LEU A 121 1.70 22.69 -5.00
CA LEU A 121 0.90 23.90 -5.09
C LEU A 121 -0.13 23.95 -3.96
N ALA A 122 -0.42 25.15 -3.45
CA ALA A 122 -1.48 25.34 -2.44
C ALA A 122 -2.87 25.02 -3.01
N GLU A 123 -3.08 25.37 -4.27
CA GLU A 123 -4.32 25.18 -5.02
C GLU A 123 -4.04 25.11 -6.51
N VAL A 124 -5.02 24.70 -7.31
CA VAL A 124 -4.88 24.61 -8.77
C VAL A 124 -4.70 26.02 -9.35
N GLY A 125 -3.55 26.25 -9.99
CA GLY A 125 -3.18 27.58 -10.52
C GLY A 125 -2.54 28.52 -9.48
N GLY A 126 -2.37 28.07 -8.23
CA GLY A 126 -1.69 28.81 -7.18
C GLY A 126 -0.16 28.82 -7.32
N GLU A 127 0.50 29.62 -6.49
CA GLU A 127 1.96 29.67 -6.41
C GLU A 127 2.55 28.38 -5.78
N PRO A 128 3.78 28.00 -6.14
CA PRO A 128 4.48 26.91 -5.47
C PRO A 128 4.66 27.16 -3.98
N LEU A 129 4.39 26.14 -3.18
CA LEU A 129 4.62 26.17 -1.73
C LEU A 129 6.11 26.11 -1.40
N ASP A 130 6.88 25.35 -2.18
CA ASP A 130 8.28 25.05 -1.92
C ASP A 130 9.15 25.16 -3.19
N GLU A 131 10.47 25.13 -3.00
CA GLU A 131 11.42 24.97 -4.11
C GLU A 131 11.19 23.64 -4.86
N PRO A 132 11.38 23.61 -6.19
CA PRO A 132 11.12 22.40 -6.95
C PRO A 132 12.08 21.26 -6.62
N VAL A 133 11.55 20.05 -6.49
CA VAL A 133 12.37 18.84 -6.51
C VAL A 133 12.92 18.67 -7.94
N THR A 134 14.24 18.71 -8.07
CA THR A 134 14.93 18.69 -9.38
C THR A 134 15.67 17.38 -9.68
N ARG A 135 15.94 16.56 -8.65
CA ARG A 135 16.57 15.25 -8.81
C ARG A 135 15.55 14.25 -9.35
N VAL A 136 15.89 13.59 -10.45
CA VAL A 136 14.98 12.66 -11.17
C VAL A 136 14.45 11.56 -10.25
N GLY A 137 15.32 10.87 -9.50
CA GLY A 137 14.90 9.79 -8.60
C GLY A 137 13.95 10.24 -7.49
N ASP A 138 14.21 11.42 -6.88
CA ASP A 138 13.38 11.94 -5.79
C ASP A 138 12.01 12.40 -6.31
N ALA A 139 11.98 13.08 -7.46
CA ALA A 139 10.73 13.51 -8.10
C ALA A 139 9.91 12.30 -8.59
N ASP A 140 10.55 11.29 -9.16
CA ASP A 140 9.87 10.06 -9.60
C ASP A 140 9.26 9.30 -8.40
N ALA A 141 10.00 9.19 -7.30
CA ALA A 141 9.50 8.58 -6.06
C ALA A 141 8.33 9.37 -5.46
N GLU A 142 8.41 10.70 -5.45
CA GLU A 142 7.33 11.55 -4.96
C GLU A 142 6.06 11.46 -5.82
N ILE A 143 6.19 11.49 -7.15
CA ILE A 143 5.06 11.32 -8.07
C ILE A 143 4.45 9.91 -7.92
N ALA A 144 5.28 8.87 -7.80
CA ALA A 144 4.80 7.51 -7.58
C ALA A 144 4.02 7.38 -6.26
N ARG A 145 4.49 8.01 -5.18
CA ARG A 145 3.76 8.09 -3.90
C ARG A 145 2.45 8.85 -4.03
N ALA A 146 2.47 10.02 -4.69
CA ALA A 146 1.30 10.88 -4.81
C ALA A 146 0.20 10.28 -5.70
N VAL A 147 0.59 9.62 -6.80
CA VAL A 147 -0.33 8.96 -7.75
C VAL A 147 -0.79 7.59 -7.24
N GLY A 148 0.07 6.88 -6.51
CA GLY A 148 -0.23 5.57 -5.92
C GLY A 148 -0.27 4.41 -6.94
N LEU A 149 0.08 4.66 -8.20
CA LEU A 149 0.11 3.66 -9.27
C LEU A 149 1.46 3.69 -9.99
N SER A 150 1.99 2.51 -10.31
CA SER A 150 3.14 2.36 -11.22
C SER A 150 2.76 2.77 -12.65
N ARG A 151 3.77 3.03 -13.50
CA ARG A 151 3.54 3.34 -14.92
C ARG A 151 2.69 2.26 -15.60
N GLU A 152 3.03 1.00 -15.39
CA GLU A 152 2.33 -0.13 -15.99
C GLU A 152 0.87 -0.17 -15.56
N GLN A 153 0.60 -0.02 -14.26
CA GLN A 153 -0.76 0.04 -13.72
C GLN A 153 -1.52 1.27 -14.26
N PHE A 154 -0.88 2.43 -14.33
CA PHE A 154 -1.50 3.66 -14.86
C PHE A 154 -1.92 3.50 -16.33
N THR A 155 -1.07 2.89 -17.15
CA THR A 155 -1.35 2.59 -18.58
C THR A 155 -2.29 1.40 -18.81
N GLN A 156 -2.69 0.69 -17.76
CA GLN A 156 -3.68 -0.39 -17.83
C GLN A 156 -5.05 0.06 -17.30
N THR A 157 -5.06 0.98 -16.34
CA THR A 157 -6.28 1.34 -15.58
C THR A 157 -6.79 2.74 -15.87
N VAL A 158 -5.90 3.73 -16.05
CA VAL A 158 -6.27 5.15 -16.20
C VAL A 158 -6.21 5.60 -17.66
N VAL A 159 -5.17 5.15 -18.38
CA VAL A 159 -5.00 5.38 -19.81
C VAL A 159 -5.19 4.03 -20.49
N LEU A 160 -6.21 3.87 -21.34
CA LEU A 160 -6.43 2.64 -22.10
C LEU A 160 -5.88 2.81 -23.53
N PRO A 161 -4.61 2.45 -23.81
CA PRO A 161 -4.09 2.48 -25.16
C PRO A 161 -4.83 1.47 -26.06
N GLN A 162 -5.01 1.84 -27.33
CA GLN A 162 -5.78 1.04 -28.29
C GLN A 162 -5.26 -0.41 -28.35
N GLY A 163 -6.16 -1.38 -28.21
CA GLY A 163 -5.86 -2.83 -28.31
C GLY A 163 -5.53 -3.54 -26.99
N LYS A 164 -5.04 -2.86 -25.94
CA LYS A 164 -4.64 -3.53 -24.68
C LYS A 164 -5.83 -3.95 -23.79
N PHE A 165 -7.00 -3.29 -23.89
CA PHE A 165 -8.21 -3.72 -23.15
C PHE A 165 -8.73 -5.10 -23.60
N ALA A 166 -8.60 -5.41 -24.90
CA ALA A 166 -8.91 -6.74 -25.39
C ALA A 166 -7.99 -7.80 -24.76
N ARG A 167 -6.73 -7.46 -24.45
CA ARG A 167 -5.80 -8.34 -23.72
C ARG A 167 -6.22 -8.54 -22.27
N PHE A 168 -6.63 -7.48 -21.56
CA PHE A 168 -7.18 -7.61 -20.19
C PHE A 168 -8.46 -8.48 -20.15
N LEU A 169 -9.39 -8.27 -21.10
CA LEU A 169 -10.60 -9.10 -21.19
C LEU A 169 -10.28 -10.56 -21.56
N ARG A 170 -9.28 -10.78 -22.42
CA ARG A 170 -8.85 -12.11 -22.88
C ARG A 170 -7.80 -12.78 -21.99
N ALA A 171 -7.29 -12.08 -20.98
CA ALA A 171 -6.32 -12.62 -20.03
C ALA A 171 -6.91 -13.85 -19.34
N ASP A 172 -6.08 -14.85 -19.10
CA ASP A 172 -6.49 -16.00 -18.31
C ASP A 172 -6.70 -15.61 -16.83
N SER A 173 -7.25 -16.52 -16.04
CA SER A 173 -7.61 -16.23 -14.64
C SER A 173 -6.39 -15.83 -13.81
N SER A 174 -5.21 -16.40 -14.09
CA SER A 174 -3.95 -16.10 -13.40
C SER A 174 -3.40 -14.73 -13.77
N GLU A 175 -3.36 -14.39 -15.06
CA GLU A 175 -2.93 -13.08 -15.53
C GLU A 175 -3.86 -11.98 -15.03
N ARG A 176 -5.18 -12.21 -15.05
CA ARG A 176 -6.16 -11.26 -14.51
C ARG A 176 -6.01 -11.06 -13.01
N GLN A 177 -5.78 -12.15 -12.25
CA GLN A 177 -5.54 -12.07 -10.81
C GLN A 177 -4.29 -11.25 -10.50
N HIS A 178 -3.19 -11.46 -11.23
CA HIS A 178 -1.96 -10.68 -11.06
C HIS A 178 -2.19 -9.19 -11.35
N LEU A 179 -2.91 -8.87 -12.44
CA LEU A 179 -3.22 -7.50 -12.80
C LEU A 179 -4.10 -6.81 -11.75
N LEU A 180 -5.12 -7.50 -11.23
CA LEU A 180 -5.98 -6.96 -10.18
C LEU A 180 -5.21 -6.79 -8.86
N LYS A 181 -4.34 -7.74 -8.52
CA LYS A 181 -3.47 -7.67 -7.33
C LYS A 181 -2.57 -6.43 -7.38
N ASP A 182 -1.98 -6.17 -8.53
CA ASP A 182 -1.12 -5.01 -8.74
C ASP A 182 -1.93 -3.70 -8.70
N VAL A 183 -3.09 -3.65 -9.38
CA VAL A 183 -3.95 -2.45 -9.44
C VAL A 183 -4.50 -2.05 -8.07
N PHE A 184 -4.88 -3.03 -7.23
CA PHE A 184 -5.40 -2.76 -5.89
C PHE A 184 -4.31 -2.76 -4.81
N GLY A 185 -3.03 -2.95 -5.18
CA GLY A 185 -1.92 -2.95 -4.24
C GLY A 185 -2.01 -4.06 -3.18
N THR A 186 -2.66 -5.18 -3.48
CA THR A 186 -2.89 -6.27 -2.51
C THR A 186 -1.69 -7.21 -2.36
N GLY A 187 -0.55 -6.89 -2.98
CA GLY A 187 0.70 -7.65 -2.82
C GLY A 187 1.20 -7.77 -1.38
N ILE A 188 0.80 -6.85 -0.51
CA ILE A 188 1.10 -6.92 0.93
C ILE A 188 0.48 -8.16 1.60
N TYR A 189 -0.71 -8.59 1.18
CA TYR A 189 -1.38 -9.74 1.77
C TYR A 189 -0.67 -11.06 1.41
N ASP A 190 -0.12 -11.16 0.21
CA ASP A 190 0.68 -12.33 -0.19
C ASP A 190 1.99 -12.38 0.58
N ALA A 191 2.66 -11.24 0.79
CA ALA A 191 3.88 -11.20 1.60
C ALA A 191 3.61 -11.62 3.06
N ILE A 192 2.47 -11.21 3.63
CA ILE A 192 2.04 -11.66 4.96
C ILE A 192 1.74 -13.16 4.96
N GLN A 193 1.02 -13.66 3.95
CA GLN A 193 0.70 -15.06 3.82
C GLN A 193 1.95 -15.94 3.70
N ASP A 194 2.91 -15.52 2.86
CA ASP A 194 4.18 -16.23 2.66
C ASP A 194 5.01 -16.25 3.96
N ALA A 195 5.08 -15.13 4.68
CA ALA A 195 5.76 -15.05 5.97
C ALA A 195 5.13 -15.99 7.02
N LEU A 196 3.80 -16.06 7.08
CA LEU A 196 3.08 -16.97 7.98
C LEU A 196 3.28 -18.44 7.63
N ILE A 197 3.25 -18.78 6.34
CA ILE A 197 3.52 -20.15 5.86
C ILE A 197 4.95 -20.55 6.22
N GLN A 198 5.92 -19.65 6.03
CA GLN A 198 7.31 -19.93 6.35
C GLN A 198 7.53 -20.12 7.85
N ALA A 199 6.96 -19.23 8.68
CA ALA A 199 7.03 -19.35 10.14
C ALA A 199 6.40 -20.66 10.64
N SER A 200 5.27 -21.07 10.05
CA SER A 200 4.62 -22.36 10.36
C SER A 200 5.51 -23.56 10.02
N ARG A 201 6.12 -23.56 8.84
CA ARG A 201 7.05 -24.63 8.39
C ARG A 201 8.29 -24.72 9.29
N ASP A 202 8.87 -23.58 9.65
CA ASP A 202 10.03 -23.53 10.52
C ASP A 202 9.71 -23.97 11.95
N GLY A 203 8.50 -23.67 12.43
CA GLY A 203 7.98 -24.20 13.70
C GLY A 203 7.81 -25.72 13.67
N ALA A 204 7.19 -26.25 12.61
CA ALA A 204 6.99 -27.70 12.44
C ALA A 204 8.32 -28.46 12.41
N LYS A 205 9.32 -27.97 11.67
CA LYS A 205 10.67 -28.56 11.62
C LYS A 205 11.36 -28.58 12.99
N ARG A 206 11.22 -27.52 13.78
CA ARG A 206 11.81 -27.47 15.14
C ARG A 206 11.17 -28.50 16.08
N VAL A 207 9.86 -28.68 15.99
CA VAL A 207 9.14 -29.70 16.76
C VAL A 207 9.59 -31.10 16.36
N GLU A 208 9.71 -31.36 15.06
CA GLU A 208 10.15 -32.66 14.54
C GLU A 208 11.60 -32.99 14.95
N GLN A 209 12.50 -32.02 14.88
CA GLN A 209 13.88 -32.16 15.35
C GLN A 209 13.95 -32.44 16.86
N ALA A 210 13.21 -31.69 17.68
CA ALA A 210 13.15 -31.92 19.11
C ALA A 210 12.60 -33.32 19.46
N ALA A 211 11.58 -33.79 18.72
CA ALA A 211 11.02 -35.13 18.88
C ALA A 211 11.98 -36.24 18.41
N ALA A 212 12.79 -36.00 17.38
CA ALA A 212 13.83 -36.92 16.92
C ALA A 212 14.98 -37.02 17.94
N ASP A 213 15.44 -35.89 18.48
CA ASP A 213 16.49 -35.83 19.49
C ASP A 213 16.07 -36.55 20.77
N LEU A 214 14.83 -36.33 21.23
CA LEU A 214 14.27 -37.03 22.39
C LEU A 214 14.21 -38.55 22.17
N ARG A 215 13.74 -39.00 20.99
CA ARG A 215 13.74 -40.43 20.63
C ARG A 215 15.14 -41.01 20.58
N GLY A 216 16.12 -40.28 20.06
CA GLY A 216 17.52 -40.66 20.05
C GLY A 216 18.08 -40.86 21.46
N GLN A 217 17.80 -39.93 22.36
CA GLN A 217 18.21 -39.99 23.76
C GLN A 217 17.58 -41.18 24.50
N VAL A 218 16.27 -41.42 24.31
CA VAL A 218 15.54 -42.56 24.89
C VAL A 218 16.09 -43.90 24.36
N THR A 219 16.38 -43.98 23.06
CA THR A 219 16.94 -45.19 22.45
C THR A 219 18.37 -45.47 22.93
N SER A 220 19.17 -44.42 23.15
CA SER A 220 20.50 -44.54 23.74
C SER A 220 20.46 -45.04 25.19
N LEU A 221 19.45 -44.61 25.97
CA LEU A 221 19.23 -45.10 27.33
C LEU A 221 18.77 -46.58 27.34
N GLY A 222 17.90 -46.98 26.42
CA GLY A 222 17.41 -48.36 26.32
C GLY A 222 18.44 -49.40 25.87
N ARG A 223 19.53 -48.98 25.21
CA ARG A 223 20.62 -49.87 24.74
C ARG A 223 21.71 -50.13 25.80
N HIS A 224 21.56 -49.63 27.02
CA HIS A 224 22.54 -49.80 28.08
C HIS A 224 22.41 -51.20 28.75
N PRO A 225 23.50 -51.98 28.90
CA PRO A 225 23.46 -53.38 29.38
C PRO A 225 22.82 -53.60 30.76
N LEU A 226 22.75 -52.56 31.59
CA LEU A 226 22.15 -52.58 32.94
C LEU A 226 20.62 -52.41 32.96
N LEU A 227 20.01 -51.98 31.84
CA LEU A 227 18.56 -51.81 31.70
C LEU A 227 17.93 -52.91 30.82
N THR A 228 18.74 -53.79 30.24
CA THR A 228 18.30 -54.88 29.36
C THR A 228 17.97 -56.17 30.12
N GLU A 229 18.19 -56.21 31.44
CA GLU A 229 17.74 -57.31 32.31
C GLU A 229 16.64 -56.83 33.24
N ALA A 230 15.40 -57.03 32.83
CA ALA A 230 14.30 -57.21 33.77
C ALA A 230 13.79 -58.66 33.62
N PRO A 231 13.83 -59.48 34.69
CA PRO A 231 13.29 -60.82 34.68
C PRO A 231 11.76 -60.75 34.69
N SER A 232 11.14 -61.62 33.90
CA SER A 232 9.72 -61.92 33.97
C SER A 232 9.31 -62.36 35.38
N PRO A 233 8.07 -62.07 35.80
CA PRO A 233 7.36 -63.00 36.67
C PRO A 233 6.02 -63.44 36.06
N THR A 234 5.91 -64.75 35.84
CA THR A 234 4.73 -65.57 36.20
C THR A 234 4.21 -65.16 37.59
N THR A 235 2.94 -64.96 37.92
CA THR A 235 1.70 -65.80 37.88
C THR A 235 0.62 -64.87 38.50
N THR A 236 -0.65 -64.79 38.11
CA THR A 236 -1.76 -65.74 38.36
C THR A 236 -3.03 -65.27 37.64
N ALA A 237 -3.85 -66.25 37.26
CA ALA A 237 -5.13 -66.13 36.59
C ALA A 237 -6.28 -65.50 37.45
N ASP A 238 -7.42 -65.30 36.77
CA ASP A 238 -8.79 -64.92 37.21
C ASP A 238 -9.06 -63.39 37.35
N THR A 239 -10.09 -62.74 36.78
CA THR A 239 -11.34 -63.13 36.06
C THR A 239 -11.91 -61.90 35.29
N GLY A 240 -12.63 -62.13 34.18
CA GLY A 240 -13.72 -61.29 33.59
C GLY A 240 -13.34 -60.11 32.67
N GLU A 241 -13.50 -60.20 31.33
CA GLU A 241 -14.66 -59.70 30.51
C GLU A 241 -14.74 -58.15 30.46
N GLU A 242 -14.70 -57.40 29.34
CA GLU A 242 -15.29 -57.56 27.99
C GLU A 242 -14.49 -56.78 26.89
N ALA A 243 -14.86 -57.08 25.64
CA ALA A 243 -14.27 -56.75 24.34
C ALA A 243 -14.36 -55.27 23.86
N ALA A 244 -13.48 -54.87 22.94
CA ALA A 244 -13.83 -54.70 21.50
C ALA A 244 -12.66 -54.15 20.64
N ASP A 245 -12.53 -54.75 19.46
CA ASP A 245 -11.66 -54.46 18.31
C ASP A 245 -11.71 -53.02 17.77
N ALA A 246 -10.58 -52.54 17.23
CA ALA A 246 -10.45 -52.23 15.80
C ALA A 246 -9.02 -51.77 15.43
N ASP A 247 -8.29 -52.65 14.76
CA ASP A 247 -7.13 -52.40 13.90
C ASP A 247 -7.54 -51.58 12.66
N GLN A 248 -6.72 -50.60 12.23
CA GLN A 248 -5.99 -50.71 10.95
C GLN A 248 -5.08 -49.52 10.65
N ALA A 249 -3.82 -49.85 10.42
CA ALA A 249 -2.73 -49.00 9.94
C ALA A 249 -2.86 -48.64 8.45
N VAL A 250 -2.43 -47.43 8.08
CA VAL A 250 -1.79 -47.13 6.78
C VAL A 250 -0.74 -46.02 6.97
N LEU A 251 0.52 -46.35 6.70
CA LEU A 251 1.64 -45.40 6.53
C LEU A 251 1.54 -44.67 5.17
N PRO A 252 2.16 -43.50 5.02
CA PRO A 252 2.75 -43.14 3.73
C PRO A 252 4.25 -42.82 3.81
N GLU A 253 4.96 -43.33 2.80
CA GLU A 253 6.36 -43.07 2.48
C GLU A 253 6.61 -41.65 1.93
N ASP A 254 7.75 -41.11 2.35
CA ASP A 254 8.79 -40.39 1.62
C ASP A 254 8.49 -39.75 0.24
N SER A 255 8.75 -38.45 0.14
CA SER A 255 9.39 -37.88 -1.06
C SER A 255 10.05 -36.53 -0.76
N SER A 256 11.35 -36.49 -1.03
CA SER A 256 12.21 -35.32 -1.04
C SER A 256 12.02 -34.52 -2.33
N ARG A 257 12.11 -33.19 -2.25
CA ARG A 257 12.53 -32.33 -3.37
C ARG A 257 13.10 -30.98 -2.92
N GLU A 258 14.37 -30.84 -3.27
CA GLU A 258 15.21 -29.66 -3.54
C GLU A 258 14.54 -28.28 -3.56
N GLY A 259 15.19 -27.31 -2.89
CA GLY A 259 14.87 -25.89 -3.03
C GLY A 259 15.53 -25.23 -4.25
N PRO A 260 15.34 -23.91 -4.40
CA PRO A 260 16.43 -23.05 -4.84
C PRO A 260 16.67 -21.88 -3.89
N SER A 261 17.95 -21.56 -3.80
CA SER A 261 18.62 -20.48 -3.09
C SER A 261 18.31 -19.07 -3.63
N GLY A 262 18.42 -18.08 -2.74
CA GLY A 262 19.02 -16.78 -3.06
C GLY A 262 18.05 -15.63 -3.34
N GLY A 263 17.81 -14.81 -2.31
CA GLY A 263 17.17 -13.50 -2.44
C GLY A 263 17.36 -12.71 -1.15
N THR A 264 18.13 -11.63 -1.24
CA THR A 264 18.45 -10.66 -0.17
C THR A 264 17.21 -10.21 0.60
N GLN A 265 17.16 -10.50 1.90
CA GLN A 265 16.12 -10.01 2.81
C GLN A 265 16.47 -8.59 3.28
N GLU A 266 15.83 -7.59 2.68
CA GLU A 266 15.61 -6.31 3.35
C GLU A 266 14.43 -6.48 4.33
N THR A 267 14.76 -6.59 5.61
CA THR A 267 13.80 -6.66 6.71
C THR A 267 13.24 -5.26 7.01
N LEU A 268 12.04 -4.99 6.50
CA LEU A 268 11.18 -3.89 6.95
C LEU A 268 10.48 -4.30 8.25
N ALA A 269 10.94 -3.71 9.36
CA ALA A 269 10.28 -3.83 10.65
C ALA A 269 8.96 -3.04 10.64
N LEU A 270 7.84 -3.75 10.85
CA LEU A 270 6.56 -3.14 11.19
C LEU A 270 6.41 -3.03 12.72
N PRO A 271 5.67 -2.01 13.21
CA PRO A 271 5.57 -1.70 14.63
C PRO A 271 4.66 -2.72 15.31
N THR A 272 5.21 -3.50 16.24
CA THR A 272 4.41 -4.26 17.20
C THR A 272 3.91 -3.29 18.25
N GLU A 273 2.60 -3.09 18.33
CA GLU A 273 1.97 -2.52 19.51
C GLU A 273 2.26 -3.44 20.69
N ASP A 274 2.83 -2.85 21.73
CA ASP A 274 3.22 -3.50 22.98
C ASP A 274 1.99 -4.10 23.68
N ALA A 275 1.81 -5.40 23.52
CA ALA A 275 1.13 -6.19 24.54
C ALA A 275 2.22 -6.67 25.51
N GLU A 276 2.21 -6.10 26.72
CA GLU A 276 3.01 -6.50 27.87
C GLU A 276 2.96 -8.03 28.07
N LEU A 277 3.94 -8.71 27.49
CA LEU A 277 4.30 -10.08 27.82
C LEU A 277 5.66 -9.96 28.48
N GLU A 278 5.67 -9.95 29.82
CA GLU A 278 6.85 -10.32 30.59
C GLU A 278 7.34 -11.66 30.02
N ALA A 279 8.41 -11.59 29.22
CA ALA A 279 9.15 -12.77 28.84
C ALA A 279 9.73 -13.34 30.14
N PRO A 280 9.37 -14.57 30.56
CA PRO A 280 10.07 -15.20 31.65
C PRO A 280 11.54 -15.32 31.24
N GLU A 281 12.43 -14.77 32.06
CA GLU A 281 13.87 -14.79 31.87
C GLU A 281 14.33 -16.15 31.31
N GLU A 282 14.99 -16.11 30.16
CA GLU A 282 15.72 -17.26 29.64
C GLU A 282 16.85 -17.59 30.60
N ALA A 283 16.53 -18.39 31.61
CA ALA A 283 17.50 -19.01 32.48
C ALA A 283 18.32 -20.01 31.66
N ASP A 284 19.51 -19.54 31.25
CA ASP A 284 20.75 -20.30 31.19
C ASP A 284 20.72 -21.53 30.28
N SER A 285 20.82 -21.29 28.96
CA SER A 285 21.26 -22.32 28.00
C SER A 285 22.78 -22.52 28.09
N ALA A 286 23.27 -22.98 29.24
CA ALA A 286 24.60 -23.56 29.33
C ALA A 286 24.62 -24.90 28.56
N PRO A 287 25.66 -25.20 27.76
CA PRO A 287 25.74 -26.46 27.02
C PRO A 287 25.73 -27.63 28.02
N ALA A 288 24.85 -28.61 27.76
CA ALA A 288 24.61 -29.81 28.55
C ALA A 288 25.80 -30.80 28.60
N GLN A 289 27.04 -30.31 28.72
CA GLN A 289 28.26 -31.14 28.81
C GLN A 289 28.65 -31.50 30.26
N ALA A 290 28.08 -30.85 31.28
CA ALA A 290 28.46 -31.05 32.67
C ALA A 290 28.08 -32.44 33.25
N PRO A 291 26.87 -33.00 33.05
CA PRO A 291 26.52 -34.29 33.65
C PRO A 291 27.15 -35.49 32.93
N ALA A 292 27.40 -35.38 31.61
CA ALA A 292 28.02 -36.44 30.82
C ALA A 292 29.47 -36.72 31.27
N LYS A 293 30.27 -35.66 31.48
CA LYS A 293 31.66 -35.78 31.97
C LYS A 293 31.76 -36.34 33.39
N VAL A 294 30.79 -36.00 34.24
CA VAL A 294 30.72 -36.50 35.64
C VAL A 294 30.27 -37.96 35.69
N LEU A 295 29.39 -38.38 34.78
CA LEU A 295 28.99 -39.77 34.61
C LEU A 295 30.15 -40.63 34.08
N GLU A 296 30.88 -40.16 33.07
CA GLU A 296 32.09 -40.82 32.56
C GLU A 296 33.16 -41.00 33.65
N ALA A 297 33.37 -39.98 34.49
CA ALA A 297 34.30 -40.06 35.61
C ALA A 297 33.87 -41.05 36.71
N ALA A 298 32.58 -41.14 37.02
CA ALA A 298 32.03 -42.10 37.99
C ALA A 298 32.09 -43.57 37.51
N MET A 299 32.24 -43.78 36.19
CA MET A 299 32.28 -45.09 35.54
C MET A 299 33.70 -45.57 35.19
N ALA A 300 34.73 -44.73 35.33
CA ALA A 300 36.11 -45.02 34.92
C ALA A 300 36.91 -45.97 35.87
N GLY A 301 36.31 -46.45 36.96
CA GLY A 301 36.94 -47.35 37.94
C GLY A 301 36.56 -48.84 37.78
N ALA A 302 37.38 -49.75 38.30
CA ALA A 302 37.16 -51.21 38.22
C ALA A 302 35.91 -51.71 38.99
N ALA A 303 35.33 -50.87 39.86
CA ALA A 303 34.00 -51.03 40.42
C ALA A 303 33.30 -49.65 40.41
N PRO A 304 32.14 -49.51 39.75
CA PRO A 304 31.44 -48.23 39.66
C PRO A 304 30.87 -47.79 41.02
N ASP A 305 30.98 -46.51 41.34
CA ASP A 305 30.41 -45.93 42.56
C ASP A 305 28.88 -45.79 42.41
N LEU A 306 28.16 -46.80 42.92
CA LEU A 306 26.70 -46.88 42.86
C LEU A 306 25.98 -45.76 43.60
N ALA A 307 26.63 -45.10 44.57
CA ALA A 307 26.05 -43.95 45.28
C ALA A 307 26.19 -42.68 44.43
N ALA A 308 27.34 -42.46 43.81
CA ALA A 308 27.56 -41.37 42.87
C ALA A 308 26.62 -41.48 41.64
N LEU A 309 26.46 -42.68 41.08
CA LEU A 309 25.56 -42.92 39.94
C LEU A 309 24.08 -42.67 40.29
N ARG A 310 23.63 -43.07 41.49
CA ARG A 310 22.27 -42.74 41.97
C ARG A 310 22.08 -41.24 42.15
N GLY A 311 23.08 -40.53 42.66
CA GLY A 311 23.05 -39.09 42.82
C GLY A 311 23.01 -38.34 41.47
N ILE A 312 23.74 -38.82 40.46
CA ILE A 312 23.70 -38.26 39.10
C ILE A 312 22.35 -38.55 38.45
N GLY A 313 21.84 -39.80 38.57
CA GLY A 313 20.53 -40.19 38.04
C GLY A 313 19.38 -39.36 38.62
N ALA A 314 19.39 -39.12 39.94
CA ALA A 314 18.40 -38.26 40.58
C ALA A 314 18.44 -36.82 40.05
N LYS A 315 19.63 -36.24 39.90
CA LYS A 315 19.82 -34.88 39.36
C LYS A 315 19.39 -34.75 37.89
N VAL A 316 19.68 -35.77 37.07
CA VAL A 316 19.27 -35.79 35.66
C VAL A 316 17.75 -35.96 35.54
N LEU A 317 17.16 -36.83 36.36
CA LEU A 317 15.70 -37.00 36.41
C LEU A 317 15.01 -35.70 36.84
N GLU A 318 15.50 -35.06 37.89
CA GLU A 318 14.98 -33.76 38.38
C GLU A 318 15.10 -32.66 37.31
N ALA A 319 16.25 -32.55 36.64
CA ALA A 319 16.44 -31.60 35.54
C ALA A 319 15.54 -31.90 34.34
N SER A 320 15.31 -33.18 34.01
CA SER A 320 14.40 -33.59 32.92
C SER A 320 12.94 -33.28 33.26
N SER A 321 12.50 -33.58 34.48
CA SER A 321 11.16 -33.28 34.97
C SER A 321 10.90 -31.77 34.99
N HIS A 322 11.89 -30.97 35.40
CA HIS A 322 11.77 -29.51 35.37
C HIS A 322 11.66 -28.97 33.93
N ARG A 323 12.41 -29.54 32.98
CA ARG A 323 12.29 -29.16 31.56
C ARG A 323 10.92 -29.52 30.99
N VAL A 324 10.40 -30.70 31.27
CA VAL A 324 9.06 -31.14 30.85
C VAL A 324 8.00 -30.20 31.43
N ALA A 325 8.05 -29.93 32.73
CA ALA A 325 7.13 -28.97 33.37
C ALA A 325 7.21 -27.56 32.75
N SER A 326 8.42 -27.09 32.41
CA SER A 326 8.61 -25.79 31.75
C SER A 326 8.07 -25.77 30.30
N ALA A 327 8.11 -26.91 29.61
CA ALA A 327 7.62 -27.06 28.25
C ALA A 327 6.08 -27.12 28.25
N ASP A 328 5.50 -27.87 29.18
CA ASP A 328 4.05 -27.94 29.38
C ASP A 328 3.46 -26.57 29.75
N ALA A 329 4.10 -25.84 30.66
CA ALA A 329 3.70 -24.48 31.01
C ALA A 329 3.74 -23.51 29.81
N ARG A 330 4.78 -23.63 28.96
CA ARG A 330 4.89 -22.84 27.71
C ARG A 330 3.83 -23.24 26.69
N ALA A 331 3.53 -24.53 26.54
CA ALA A 331 2.49 -25.01 25.64
C ALA A 331 1.10 -24.54 26.08
N GLU A 332 0.80 -24.57 27.38
CA GLU A 332 -0.45 -24.02 27.92
C GLU A 332 -0.54 -22.50 27.71
N ALA A 333 0.54 -21.76 27.96
CA ALA A 333 0.58 -20.32 27.73
C ALA A 333 0.34 -19.97 26.26
N ALA A 334 0.98 -20.71 25.34
CA ALA A 334 0.78 -20.55 23.89
C ALA A 334 -0.66 -20.90 23.47
N GLY A 335 -1.27 -21.95 24.04
CA GLY A 335 -2.67 -22.30 23.80
C GLY A 335 -3.65 -21.21 24.27
N LYS A 336 -3.40 -20.62 25.45
CA LYS A 336 -4.16 -19.47 25.97
C LYS A 336 -4.00 -18.21 25.10
N ALA A 337 -2.80 -17.97 24.56
CA ALA A 337 -2.57 -16.85 23.64
C ALA A 337 -3.29 -17.06 22.30
N LEU A 338 -3.24 -18.28 21.74
CA LEU A 338 -3.92 -18.63 20.49
C LEU A 338 -5.45 -18.45 20.61
N THR A 339 -6.04 -18.93 21.70
CA THR A 339 -7.49 -18.79 21.94
C THR A 339 -7.92 -17.33 22.09
N ARG A 340 -7.12 -16.49 22.77
CA ARG A 340 -7.39 -15.04 22.83
C ARG A 340 -7.31 -14.39 21.45
N ALA A 341 -6.30 -14.75 20.65
CA ALA A 341 -6.13 -14.21 19.30
C ALA A 341 -7.29 -14.62 18.37
N GLN A 342 -7.78 -15.86 18.51
CA GLN A 342 -8.96 -16.34 17.78
C GLN A 342 -10.23 -15.55 18.19
N SER A 343 -10.48 -15.37 19.49
CA SER A 343 -11.60 -14.56 19.96
C SER A 343 -11.56 -13.12 19.45
N ALA A 344 -10.38 -12.48 19.50
CA ALA A 344 -10.20 -11.12 19.00
C ALA A 344 -10.43 -11.00 17.49
N ARG A 345 -10.03 -12.02 16.71
CA ARG A 345 -10.30 -12.10 15.29
C ARG A 345 -11.81 -12.22 15.02
N ASP A 346 -12.49 -13.10 15.73
CA ASP A 346 -13.94 -13.31 15.55
C ASP A 346 -14.73 -12.05 15.92
N GLU A 347 -14.33 -11.33 16.96
CA GLU A 347 -14.89 -10.02 17.33
C GLU A 347 -14.64 -8.96 16.25
N ALA A 348 -13.42 -8.88 15.72
CA ALA A 348 -13.09 -7.95 14.64
C ALA A 348 -13.88 -8.26 13.36
N GLN A 349 -14.10 -9.53 13.06
CA GLN A 349 -14.88 -9.97 11.91
C GLN A 349 -16.37 -9.64 12.09
N SER A 350 -16.93 -9.85 13.28
CA SER A 350 -18.30 -9.41 13.63
C SER A 350 -18.48 -7.89 13.52
N LEU A 351 -17.50 -7.11 13.97
CA LEU A 351 -17.50 -5.65 13.83
C LEU A 351 -17.46 -5.22 12.35
N HIS A 352 -16.64 -5.89 11.54
CA HIS A 352 -16.56 -5.64 10.10
C HIS A 352 -17.92 -5.88 9.43
N ASP A 353 -18.55 -7.03 9.70
CA ASP A 353 -19.87 -7.37 9.15
C ASP A 353 -20.96 -6.36 9.56
N LEU A 354 -20.91 -5.87 10.81
CA LEU A 354 -21.81 -4.80 11.28
C LEU A 354 -21.58 -3.47 10.57
N LEU A 355 -20.33 -3.10 10.29
CA LEU A 355 -20.00 -1.88 9.55
C LEU A 355 -20.42 -1.98 8.08
N GLU A 356 -20.25 -3.14 7.45
CA GLU A 356 -20.79 -3.38 6.10
C GLU A 356 -22.31 -3.29 6.08
N ARG A 357 -23.00 -3.93 7.04
CA ARG A 357 -24.46 -3.84 7.19
C ARG A 357 -24.92 -2.39 7.33
N ARG A 358 -24.20 -1.60 8.14
CA ARG A 358 -24.49 -0.17 8.32
C ARG A 358 -24.32 0.62 7.02
N ARG A 359 -23.27 0.37 6.24
CA ARG A 359 -23.05 1.02 4.95
C ARG A 359 -24.20 0.73 3.98
N VAL A 360 -24.60 -0.54 3.86
CA VAL A 360 -25.73 -0.94 3.01
C VAL A 360 -27.03 -0.24 3.43
N LEU A 361 -27.29 -0.15 4.74
CA LEU A 361 -28.48 0.55 5.25
C LEU A 361 -28.44 2.06 5.00
N ILE A 362 -27.27 2.69 5.01
CA ILE A 362 -27.11 4.11 4.68
C ILE A 362 -27.43 4.33 3.20
N GLU A 363 -26.85 3.53 2.30
CA GLU A 363 -27.13 3.60 0.86
C GLU A 363 -28.62 3.34 0.55
N GLU A 364 -29.26 2.42 1.25
CA GLU A 364 -30.69 2.15 1.10
C GLU A 364 -31.55 3.34 1.57
N ASN A 365 -31.18 3.97 2.69
CA ASN A 365 -31.88 5.15 3.21
C ASN A 365 -31.71 6.37 2.28
N GLU A 366 -30.52 6.57 1.71
CA GLU A 366 -30.29 7.61 0.70
C GLU A 366 -31.18 7.38 -0.54
N ARG A 367 -31.27 6.14 -1.04
CA ARG A 367 -32.17 5.80 -2.16
C ARG A 367 -33.65 6.02 -1.81
N LEU A 368 -34.07 5.75 -0.58
CA LEU A 368 -35.44 6.02 -0.12
C LEU A 368 -35.71 7.52 -0.03
N ALA A 369 -34.74 8.31 0.43
CA ALA A 369 -34.85 9.77 0.47
C ALA A 369 -34.98 10.38 -0.93
N GLU A 370 -34.16 9.94 -1.89
CA GLU A 370 -34.26 10.36 -3.29
C GLU A 370 -35.64 10.03 -3.90
N ARG A 371 -36.16 8.83 -3.61
CA ARG A 371 -37.51 8.42 -4.06
C ARG A 371 -38.61 9.26 -3.42
N ALA A 372 -38.51 9.57 -2.13
CA ALA A 372 -39.48 10.40 -1.44
C ALA A 372 -39.54 11.82 -2.03
N GLU A 373 -38.39 12.39 -2.41
CA GLU A 373 -38.32 13.71 -3.07
C GLU A 373 -38.97 13.67 -4.48
N GLN A 374 -38.72 12.59 -5.23
CA GLN A 374 -39.36 12.35 -6.53
C GLN A 374 -40.88 12.20 -6.40
N GLU A 375 -41.34 11.39 -5.44
CA GLU A 375 -42.77 11.19 -5.15
C GLU A 375 -43.45 12.49 -4.72
N ALA A 376 -42.78 13.32 -3.91
CA ALA A 376 -43.31 14.64 -3.52
C ALA A 376 -43.43 15.58 -4.74
N THR A 377 -42.43 15.57 -5.63
CA THR A 377 -42.45 16.37 -6.87
C THR A 377 -43.56 15.91 -7.81
N ASP A 378 -43.74 14.60 -7.96
CA ASP A 378 -44.78 14.03 -8.81
C ASP A 378 -46.18 14.27 -8.22
N ALA A 379 -46.35 14.20 -6.89
CA ALA A 379 -47.59 14.57 -6.22
C ALA A 379 -47.95 16.04 -6.46
N GLN A 380 -46.96 16.95 -6.39
CA GLN A 380 -47.18 18.36 -6.70
C GLN A 380 -47.59 18.56 -8.16
N ARG A 381 -46.92 17.89 -9.11
CA ARG A 381 -47.28 17.92 -10.53
C ARG A 381 -48.71 17.40 -10.78
N LEU A 382 -49.12 16.35 -10.08
CA LEU A 382 -50.46 15.81 -10.17
C LEU A 382 -51.50 16.81 -9.65
N GLN A 383 -51.25 17.45 -8.51
CA GLN A 383 -52.13 18.49 -7.97
C GLN A 383 -52.25 19.67 -8.92
N ASP A 384 -51.14 20.12 -9.53
CA ASP A 384 -51.15 21.21 -10.51
C ASP A 384 -51.92 20.81 -11.78
N ALA A 385 -51.76 19.57 -12.25
CA ALA A 385 -52.51 19.02 -13.38
C ALA A 385 -54.02 18.91 -13.07
N GLU A 386 -54.41 18.51 -11.86
CA GLU A 386 -55.80 18.50 -11.41
C GLU A 386 -56.40 19.90 -11.36
N ARG A 387 -55.66 20.87 -10.80
CA ARG A 387 -56.06 22.29 -10.77
C ARG A 387 -56.25 22.83 -12.18
N ALA A 388 -55.31 22.55 -13.10
CA ALA A 388 -55.40 22.94 -14.50
C ALA A 388 -56.59 22.27 -15.22
N SER A 389 -56.84 20.98 -14.94
CA SER A 389 -57.98 20.24 -15.49
C SER A 389 -59.32 20.85 -15.09
N ARG A 390 -59.47 21.31 -13.84
CA ARG A 390 -60.69 21.99 -13.35
C ARG A 390 -61.00 23.28 -14.11
N VAL A 391 -59.97 24.01 -14.56
CA VAL A 391 -60.11 25.31 -15.23
C VAL A 391 -60.22 25.17 -16.76
N ARG A 392 -59.75 24.04 -17.32
CA ARG A 392 -59.73 23.77 -18.77
C ARG A 392 -61.09 23.93 -19.47
N PRO A 393 -62.24 23.44 -18.95
CA PRO A 393 -63.54 23.63 -19.61
C PRO A 393 -63.93 25.10 -19.74
N TYR A 394 -63.60 25.93 -18.73
CA TYR A 394 -63.90 27.36 -18.73
C TYR A 394 -63.04 28.12 -19.73
N LEU A 395 -61.74 27.82 -19.80
CA LEU A 395 -60.85 28.41 -20.82
C LEU A 395 -61.26 28.01 -22.24
N VAL A 396 -61.71 26.77 -22.45
CA VAL A 396 -62.23 26.31 -23.75
C VAL A 396 -63.54 27.04 -24.09
N ALA A 397 -64.44 27.20 -23.12
CA ALA A 397 -65.70 27.94 -23.31
C ALA A 397 -65.47 29.42 -23.61
N GLU A 398 -64.53 30.06 -22.92
CA GLU A 398 -64.12 31.45 -23.15
C GLU A 398 -63.52 31.62 -24.56
N LYS A 399 -62.55 30.77 -24.95
CA LYS A 399 -61.98 30.77 -26.30
C LYS A 399 -63.04 30.55 -27.38
N ALA A 400 -63.98 29.65 -27.15
CA ALA A 400 -65.09 29.42 -28.08
C ALA A 400 -66.04 30.63 -28.16
N ALA A 401 -66.36 31.27 -27.03
CA ALA A 401 -67.17 32.49 -27.00
C ALA A 401 -66.49 33.65 -27.73
N ARG A 402 -65.18 33.84 -27.50
CA ARG A 402 -64.37 34.86 -28.18
C ARG A 402 -64.29 34.62 -29.69
N SER A 403 -64.10 33.37 -30.11
CA SER A 403 -64.14 33.00 -31.53
C SER A 403 -65.51 33.30 -32.16
N ARG A 404 -66.62 33.02 -31.47
CA ARG A 404 -67.97 33.39 -31.96
C ARG A 404 -68.16 34.90 -32.03
N ALA A 405 -67.67 35.66 -31.06
CA ALA A 405 -67.73 37.12 -31.08
C ALA A 405 -66.95 37.70 -32.27
N GLN A 406 -65.73 37.20 -32.52
CA GLN A 406 -64.94 37.55 -33.71
C GLN A 406 -65.68 37.22 -35.02
N GLN A 407 -66.30 36.05 -35.11
CA GLN A 407 -67.11 35.66 -36.27
C GLN A 407 -68.34 36.57 -36.46
N ALA A 408 -69.01 36.99 -35.38
CA ALA A 408 -70.14 37.90 -35.46
C ALA A 408 -69.72 39.31 -35.93
N VAL A 409 -68.60 39.83 -35.43
CA VAL A 409 -68.04 41.13 -35.85
C VAL A 409 -67.64 41.11 -37.32
N THR A 410 -66.98 40.05 -37.78
CA THR A 410 -66.59 39.89 -39.19
C THR A 410 -67.81 39.75 -40.10
N ALA A 411 -68.85 39.02 -39.69
CA ALA A 411 -70.10 38.94 -40.44
C ALA A 411 -70.84 40.29 -40.52
N LEU A 412 -70.82 41.07 -39.43
CA LEU A 412 -71.40 42.42 -39.42
C LEU A 412 -70.64 43.37 -40.36
N ALA A 413 -69.30 43.31 -40.36
CA ALA A 413 -68.46 44.08 -41.28
C ALA A 413 -68.74 43.72 -42.75
N ALA A 414 -68.81 42.43 -43.07
CA ALA A 414 -69.13 41.97 -44.43
C ALA A 414 -70.50 42.46 -44.91
N ARG A 415 -71.49 42.53 -44.01
CA ARG A 415 -72.84 43.03 -44.32
C ARG A 415 -72.86 44.55 -44.50
N ALA A 416 -72.03 45.28 -43.77
CA ALA A 416 -71.80 46.71 -43.97
C ALA A 416 -71.17 46.97 -45.35
N ASP A 417 -70.17 46.20 -45.74
CA ASP A 417 -69.51 46.30 -47.06
C ASP A 417 -70.47 45.98 -48.21
N GLN A 418 -71.29 44.93 -48.08
CA GLN A 418 -72.33 44.60 -49.06
C GLN A 418 -73.38 45.71 -49.20
N SER A 419 -73.82 46.30 -48.09
CA SER A 419 -74.76 47.43 -48.07
C SER A 419 -74.15 48.68 -48.72
N ARG A 420 -72.86 48.93 -48.48
CA ARG A 420 -72.10 50.03 -49.10
C ARG A 420 -71.95 49.85 -50.60
N LEU A 421 -71.67 48.61 -51.05
CA LEU A 421 -71.61 48.24 -52.47
C LEU A 421 -72.98 48.36 -53.16
N ALA A 422 -74.06 47.94 -52.50
CA ALA A 422 -75.43 48.08 -53.00
C ALA A 422 -75.83 49.56 -53.16
N HIS A 423 -75.47 50.40 -52.19
CA HIS A 423 -75.72 51.85 -52.28
C HIS A 423 -74.90 52.54 -53.37
N LEU A 424 -73.63 52.12 -53.57
CA LEU A 424 -72.81 52.59 -54.70
C LEU A 424 -73.40 52.16 -56.05
N ALA A 425 -74.04 50.98 -56.13
CA ALA A 425 -74.76 50.51 -57.32
C ALA A 425 -76.06 51.30 -57.57
N GLU A 426 -76.82 51.68 -56.53
CA GLU A 426 -77.99 52.56 -56.65
C GLU A 426 -77.62 53.98 -57.10
N GLN A 427 -76.52 54.55 -56.59
CA GLN A 427 -76.03 55.87 -56.99
C GLN A 427 -75.48 55.92 -58.43
N THR A 428 -75.05 54.78 -58.98
CA THR A 428 -74.55 54.68 -60.36
C THR A 428 -75.64 54.25 -61.36
N GLY A 429 -76.86 53.95 -60.89
CA GLY A 429 -77.98 53.44 -61.69
C GLY A 429 -78.99 54.47 -62.22
N VAL A 430 -78.83 55.78 -61.96
CA VAL A 430 -79.72 56.83 -62.52
C VAL A 430 -78.94 57.85 -63.32
N THR A 431 -78.29 57.40 -64.40
CA THR A 431 -77.98 58.22 -65.59
C THR A 431 -77.90 57.33 -66.82
N SER A 432 -79.01 57.18 -67.57
CA SER A 432 -79.02 57.09 -69.05
C SER A 432 -80.40 56.66 -69.61
N ALA A 433 -81.09 57.66 -70.20
CA ALA A 433 -81.94 57.65 -71.42
C ALA A 433 -83.16 56.68 -71.51
N GLY A 434 -84.36 57.02 -72.02
CA GLY A 434 -85.00 58.19 -72.68
C GLY A 434 -86.37 57.67 -73.19
N SER A 435 -87.52 58.34 -73.09
CA SER A 435 -88.05 59.34 -74.04
C SER A 435 -89.56 59.57 -73.73
N ALA A 436 -90.05 60.82 -73.90
CA ALA A 436 -91.44 61.28 -74.22
C ALA A 436 -92.63 60.69 -73.41
N GLU A 437 -93.61 61.42 -72.85
CA GLU A 437 -94.22 62.72 -73.10
C GLU A 437 -95.10 63.07 -71.87
N ASP A 438 -95.41 64.37 -71.73
CA ASP A 438 -96.55 64.99 -71.02
C ASP A 438 -96.66 65.07 -69.47
N ALA A 439 -96.50 66.33 -69.05
CA ALA A 439 -97.47 67.14 -68.30
C ALA A 439 -97.48 67.11 -66.75
N THR A 440 -96.94 68.24 -66.25
CA THR A 440 -97.46 69.08 -65.16
C THR A 440 -97.28 68.66 -63.70
N GLY A 441 -96.52 69.49 -62.97
CA GLY A 441 -96.98 69.97 -61.66
C GLY A 441 -96.02 69.84 -60.48
N SER A 442 -95.32 70.94 -60.21
CA SER A 442 -94.88 71.42 -58.89
C SER A 442 -93.64 70.79 -58.23
N GLU A 443 -92.59 71.60 -58.23
CA GLU A 443 -91.49 71.60 -57.27
C GLU A 443 -92.00 71.80 -55.83
N ALA A 444 -91.34 71.13 -54.88
CA ALA A 444 -91.04 71.65 -53.55
C ALA A 444 -89.91 70.83 -52.92
N ASP A 445 -88.74 71.46 -52.82
CA ASP A 445 -87.58 71.00 -52.06
C ASP A 445 -87.93 70.68 -50.60
N SER A 446 -87.50 69.53 -50.10
CA SER A 446 -86.97 69.46 -48.73
C SER A 446 -86.01 68.28 -48.59
N HIS A 447 -84.80 68.60 -48.12
CA HIS A 447 -83.71 67.68 -47.87
C HIS A 447 -84.10 66.60 -46.85
N GLY A 448 -84.50 65.42 -47.33
CA GLY A 448 -84.44 64.19 -46.56
C GLY A 448 -83.14 63.47 -46.90
N ALA A 449 -82.11 63.61 -46.05
CA ALA A 449 -80.96 62.72 -46.12
C ALA A 449 -81.48 61.29 -45.95
N ALA A 450 -81.56 60.54 -47.05
CA ALA A 450 -81.91 59.13 -47.01
C ALA A 450 -80.86 58.45 -46.13
N VAL A 451 -81.25 58.14 -44.89
CA VAL A 451 -80.40 57.39 -43.96
C VAL A 451 -80.25 56.00 -44.55
N THR A 452 -79.13 55.77 -45.22
CA THR A 452 -78.84 54.47 -45.83
C THR A 452 -78.60 53.45 -44.73
N PRO A 453 -79.00 52.19 -44.92
CA PRO A 453 -78.66 51.13 -43.97
C PRO A 453 -77.15 51.06 -43.69
N ALA A 454 -76.30 51.42 -44.66
CA ALA A 454 -74.84 51.50 -44.48
C ALA A 454 -74.41 52.58 -43.47
N ALA A 455 -75.06 53.74 -43.43
CA ALA A 455 -74.75 54.82 -42.49
C ALA A 455 -75.11 54.46 -41.03
N LEU A 456 -76.05 53.52 -40.82
CA LEU A 456 -76.44 53.04 -39.49
C LEU A 456 -75.60 51.86 -38.99
N VAL A 457 -75.04 51.04 -39.90
CA VAL A 457 -74.30 49.81 -39.53
C VAL A 457 -72.81 50.08 -39.27
N GLU A 458 -72.19 51.04 -39.97
CA GLU A 458 -70.77 51.38 -39.80
C GLU A 458 -70.38 51.80 -38.36
N PRO A 459 -71.16 52.63 -37.64
CA PRO A 459 -70.87 52.94 -36.23
C PRO A 459 -70.95 51.71 -35.32
N LEU A 460 -71.88 50.79 -35.61
CA LEU A 460 -72.07 49.55 -34.85
C LEU A 460 -70.90 48.58 -35.04
N VAL A 461 -70.34 48.49 -36.25
CA VAL A 461 -69.13 47.68 -36.52
C VAL A 461 -67.92 48.23 -35.74
N ARG A 462 -67.72 49.56 -35.74
CA ARG A 462 -66.60 50.19 -35.01
C ARG A 462 -66.73 50.06 -33.51
N GLU A 463 -67.95 50.12 -32.99
CA GLU A 463 -68.22 49.91 -31.56
C GLU A 463 -68.00 48.44 -31.18
N ALA A 464 -68.49 47.49 -31.98
CA ALA A 464 -68.28 46.07 -31.75
C ALA A 464 -66.81 45.66 -31.83
N GLN A 465 -66.02 46.25 -32.75
CA GLN A 465 -64.57 46.06 -32.83
C GLN A 465 -63.85 46.65 -31.61
N ARG A 466 -64.26 47.83 -31.13
CA ARG A 466 -63.70 48.43 -29.90
C ARG A 466 -63.99 47.59 -28.67
N GLN A 467 -65.21 47.08 -28.52
CA GLN A 467 -65.57 46.20 -27.41
C GLN A 467 -64.81 44.87 -27.46
N LEU A 468 -64.60 44.30 -28.65
CA LEU A 468 -63.78 43.11 -28.81
C LEU A 468 -62.32 43.38 -28.41
N ALA A 469 -61.73 44.49 -28.88
CA ALA A 469 -60.37 44.90 -28.54
C ALA A 469 -60.19 45.15 -27.03
N ALA A 470 -61.18 45.77 -26.38
CA ALA A 470 -61.16 45.97 -24.93
C ALA A 470 -61.17 44.63 -24.14
N LEU A 471 -61.84 43.60 -24.66
CA LEU A 471 -61.78 42.24 -24.10
C LEU A 471 -60.47 41.51 -24.40
N GLU A 472 -59.65 42.01 -25.33
CA GLU A 472 -58.31 41.47 -25.61
C GLU A 472 -57.23 42.11 -24.72
N ASP A 473 -57.42 43.39 -24.36
CA ASP A 473 -56.50 44.20 -23.55
C ASP A 473 -56.71 44.11 -22.03
N GLU A 474 -57.78 43.46 -21.54
CA GLU A 474 -57.89 43.05 -20.13
C GLU A 474 -57.33 41.64 -19.93
N PRO A 475 -56.03 41.46 -19.57
CA PRO A 475 -55.61 40.21 -18.97
C PRO A 475 -56.37 40.08 -17.66
N SER A 476 -57.07 38.97 -17.50
CA SER A 476 -57.72 38.61 -16.25
C SER A 476 -56.68 38.58 -15.13
N GLU A 477 -56.56 39.68 -14.37
CA GLU A 477 -55.89 39.72 -13.08
C GLU A 477 -56.74 38.94 -12.07
N ALA A 478 -56.83 37.63 -12.26
CA ALA A 478 -57.07 36.72 -11.17
C ALA A 478 -55.79 36.74 -10.31
N ARG A 479 -55.71 37.69 -9.37
CA ARG A 479 -54.71 37.68 -8.31
C ARG A 479 -54.70 36.29 -7.69
N ALA A 480 -53.64 35.53 -7.95
CA ALA A 480 -53.28 34.39 -7.13
C ALA A 480 -53.05 34.94 -5.72
N GLY A 481 -54.02 34.74 -4.84
CA GLY A 481 -53.79 34.92 -3.42
C GLY A 481 -52.74 33.91 -3.01
N ASP A 482 -51.52 34.37 -2.77
CA ASP A 482 -50.50 33.66 -2.02
C ASP A 482 -51.04 33.41 -0.60
N ALA A 483 -51.85 32.36 -0.45
CA ALA A 483 -52.10 31.75 0.85
C ALA A 483 -50.87 30.93 1.21
N LYS A 484 -49.79 31.62 1.62
CA LYS A 484 -48.79 31.04 2.50
C LYS A 484 -49.51 30.61 3.78
N VAL A 485 -49.69 29.32 3.95
CA VAL A 485 -49.92 28.73 5.26
C VAL A 485 -48.59 28.77 5.99
N ASP A 486 -48.27 29.92 6.57
CA ASP A 486 -47.21 30.05 7.57
C ASP A 486 -47.78 29.51 8.89
N THR A 487 -47.53 28.24 9.17
CA THR A 487 -47.65 27.68 10.52
C THR A 487 -46.30 27.80 11.22
N ALA A 488 -46.14 28.88 11.99
CA ALA A 488 -45.26 28.92 13.15
C ALA A 488 -45.85 29.88 14.21
N PRO A 489 -45.88 29.51 15.49
CA PRO A 489 -46.61 30.24 16.51
C PRO A 489 -45.80 31.45 16.99
N GLN A 490 -46.41 32.64 17.01
CA GLN A 490 -45.90 33.78 17.73
C GLN A 490 -46.75 34.00 18.97
N ASN A 491 -46.12 33.77 20.12
CA ASN A 491 -46.56 34.31 21.41
C ASN A 491 -46.54 35.83 21.33
N SER A 492 -47.68 36.46 21.58
CA SER A 492 -47.73 37.86 21.99
C SER A 492 -48.71 38.02 23.14
N ASP A 493 -48.13 38.26 24.32
CA ASP A 493 -48.76 39.04 25.38
C ASP A 493 -49.44 40.28 24.79
N ALA A 494 -50.74 40.45 25.08
CA ALA A 494 -51.33 41.76 25.36
C ALA A 494 -52.78 41.64 25.86
N ALA A 495 -52.94 42.04 27.11
CA ALA A 495 -54.02 42.89 27.62
C ALA A 495 -55.45 42.33 27.64
N GLU A 496 -55.84 41.88 28.84
CA GLU A 496 -57.22 41.92 29.33
C GLU A 496 -57.87 43.31 29.13
N PRO A 497 -59.13 43.38 28.66
CA PRO A 497 -60.01 44.49 28.97
C PRO A 497 -60.87 44.15 30.21
N PRO A 498 -61.25 45.15 31.01
CA PRO A 498 -61.87 44.94 32.30
C PRO A 498 -63.34 44.55 32.19
N ILE A 499 -63.75 43.68 33.10
CA ILE A 499 -65.12 43.30 33.39
C ILE A 499 -65.91 44.56 33.76
N ALA A 500 -66.84 44.95 32.87
CA ALA A 500 -67.89 45.91 33.18
C ALA A 500 -69.15 45.14 33.57
N ALA A 501 -69.65 45.50 34.75
CA ALA A 501 -70.77 44.90 35.42
C ALA A 501 -72.12 45.15 34.72
N GLY A 502 -73.01 44.18 34.92
CA GLY A 502 -74.42 44.42 35.17
C GLY A 502 -75.31 44.47 33.94
N GLU A 503 -75.96 43.35 33.64
CA GLU A 503 -77.34 43.36 33.16
C GLU A 503 -78.07 42.10 33.62
N SER A 504 -79.28 42.32 34.13
CA SER A 504 -80.15 41.42 34.87
C SER A 504 -80.46 40.11 34.14
N GLU A 505 -80.34 38.97 34.83
CA GLU A 505 -80.86 37.65 34.41
C GLU A 505 -82.39 37.51 34.56
N SER A 506 -83.14 38.60 34.78
CA SER A 506 -84.58 38.52 35.08
C SER A 506 -85.54 38.72 33.90
N ASP A 507 -85.06 38.94 32.66
CA ASP A 507 -85.95 39.23 31.50
C ASP A 507 -85.75 38.30 30.27
N ARG A 508 -85.29 37.06 30.45
CA ARG A 508 -85.21 36.05 29.35
C ARG A 508 -86.09 34.81 29.55
N ALA A 509 -87.21 34.96 30.27
CA ALA A 509 -88.20 33.90 30.43
C ALA A 509 -89.37 33.94 29.43
N GLU A 510 -89.37 34.85 28.45
CA GLU A 510 -90.41 34.89 27.42
C GLU A 510 -89.83 34.82 26.01
N ALA A 511 -90.22 33.77 25.29
CA ALA A 511 -89.91 33.43 23.90
C ALA A 511 -88.53 32.80 23.59
N LEU A 512 -88.18 31.70 24.26
CA LEU A 512 -87.21 30.75 23.69
C LEU A 512 -87.89 29.91 22.61
N SER A 513 -87.73 30.30 21.35
CA SER A 513 -88.09 29.46 20.22
C SER A 513 -87.17 28.22 20.19
N PRO A 514 -87.59 27.08 19.59
CA PRO A 514 -86.74 25.88 19.47
C PRO A 514 -85.35 26.17 18.87
N ARG A 515 -85.24 27.21 18.03
CA ARG A 515 -83.99 27.65 17.38
C ARG A 515 -82.98 28.26 18.36
N SER A 516 -83.43 29.02 19.36
CA SER A 516 -82.51 29.65 20.33
C SER A 516 -81.90 28.67 21.32
N LEU A 517 -82.57 27.53 21.57
CA LEU A 517 -82.00 26.43 22.35
C LEU A 517 -81.00 25.59 21.52
N ASP A 518 -81.26 25.43 20.22
CA ASP A 518 -80.31 24.78 19.30
C ASP A 518 -79.03 25.60 19.11
N ASP A 519 -79.13 26.93 19.04
CA ASP A 519 -77.98 27.82 18.93
C ASP A 519 -77.12 27.79 20.21
N LEU A 520 -77.75 27.80 21.40
CA LEU A 520 -77.05 27.64 22.68
C LEU A 520 -76.37 26.26 22.77
N ALA A 521 -77.06 25.20 22.35
CA ALA A 521 -76.49 23.85 22.33
C ALA A 521 -75.33 23.73 21.34
N HIS A 522 -75.38 24.41 20.19
CA HIS A 522 -74.27 24.48 19.24
C HIS A 522 -73.08 25.25 19.79
N HIS A 523 -73.32 26.33 20.53
CA HIS A 523 -72.27 27.10 21.19
C HIS A 523 -71.58 26.27 22.29
N CYS A 524 -72.34 25.66 23.21
CA CYS A 524 -71.78 24.82 24.26
C CYS A 524 -71.04 23.58 23.71
N ARG A 525 -71.52 22.98 22.61
CA ARG A 525 -70.78 21.88 21.93
C ARG A 525 -69.46 22.35 21.33
N ARG A 526 -69.41 23.57 20.79
CA ARG A 526 -68.19 24.16 20.22
C ARG A 526 -67.17 24.48 21.30
N GLU A 527 -67.63 25.07 22.41
CA GLU A 527 -66.76 25.34 23.57
C GLU A 527 -66.28 24.04 24.22
N HIS A 528 -67.14 23.02 24.32
CA HIS A 528 -66.73 21.71 24.82
C HIS A 528 -65.64 21.09 23.94
N GLY A 529 -65.79 21.09 22.61
CA GLY A 529 -64.76 20.58 21.71
C GLY A 529 -63.46 21.40 21.74
N GLN A 530 -63.54 22.72 21.99
CA GLN A 530 -62.34 23.55 22.19
C GLN A 530 -61.63 23.25 23.51
N LEU A 531 -62.38 23.08 24.60
CA LEU A 531 -61.84 22.74 25.91
C LEU A 531 -61.32 21.30 25.96
N GLU A 532 -61.93 20.35 25.25
CA GLU A 532 -61.47 18.97 25.14
C GLU A 532 -60.05 18.90 24.57
N THR A 533 -59.76 19.68 23.51
CA THR A 533 -58.40 19.76 22.97
C THR A 533 -57.37 20.36 23.93
N LEU A 534 -57.78 21.29 24.79
CA LEU A 534 -56.91 21.89 25.81
C LEU A 534 -56.66 20.93 26.97
N VAL A 535 -57.69 20.19 27.40
CA VAL A 535 -57.58 19.16 28.44
C VAL A 535 -56.68 18.01 27.98
N ASP A 536 -56.78 17.59 26.72
CA ASP A 536 -55.87 16.59 26.14
C ASP A 536 -54.42 17.08 26.07
N LEU A 537 -54.23 18.38 25.78
CA LEU A 537 -52.91 19.00 25.79
C LEU A 537 -52.32 19.08 27.20
N GLU A 538 -53.11 19.50 28.19
CA GLU A 538 -52.72 19.54 29.61
C GLU A 538 -52.42 18.14 30.17
N ALA A 539 -53.25 17.15 29.82
CA ALA A 539 -53.02 15.76 30.20
C ALA A 539 -51.70 15.21 29.63
N GLY A 540 -51.24 15.71 28.48
CA GLY A 540 -49.98 15.35 27.85
C GLY A 540 -48.75 16.16 28.31
N LEU A 541 -48.91 17.22 29.12
CA LEU A 541 -47.79 18.05 29.59
C LEU A 541 -46.76 17.26 30.43
N PRO A 542 -47.15 16.44 31.41
CA PRO A 542 -46.17 15.70 32.23
C PRO A 542 -45.28 14.77 31.40
N THR A 543 -45.83 14.14 30.37
CA THR A 543 -45.07 13.27 29.45
C THR A 543 -44.07 14.08 28.62
N ARG A 544 -44.47 15.27 28.14
CA ARG A 544 -43.59 16.17 27.38
C ARG A 544 -42.48 16.76 28.26
N GLU A 545 -42.79 17.14 29.50
CA GLU A 545 -41.80 17.60 30.47
C GLU A 545 -40.77 16.51 30.79
N SER A 546 -41.23 15.27 31.03
CA SER A 546 -40.34 14.13 31.25
C SER A 546 -39.45 13.85 30.04
N ALA A 547 -39.99 13.90 28.82
CA ALA A 547 -39.22 13.74 27.59
C ALA A 547 -38.19 14.87 27.39
N SER A 548 -38.53 16.11 27.77
CA SER A 548 -37.60 17.25 27.72
C SER A 548 -36.46 17.08 28.71
N GLN A 549 -36.76 16.70 29.96
CA GLN A 549 -35.76 16.44 30.99
C GLN A 549 -34.83 15.29 30.60
N GLN A 550 -35.37 14.23 29.98
CA GLN A 550 -34.55 13.12 29.50
C GLN A 550 -33.59 13.56 28.39
N ARG A 551 -34.07 14.34 27.42
CA ARG A 551 -33.22 14.90 26.35
C ARG A 551 -32.14 15.83 26.89
N GLU A 552 -32.46 16.64 27.89
CA GLU A 552 -31.49 17.52 28.54
C GLU A 552 -30.41 16.74 29.27
N ALA A 553 -30.77 15.66 29.98
CA ALA A 553 -29.82 14.76 30.60
C ALA A 553 -28.93 14.03 29.56
N GLU A 554 -29.49 13.63 28.42
CA GLU A 554 -28.73 13.05 27.31
C GLU A 554 -27.75 14.06 26.69
N LEU A 555 -28.18 15.31 26.49
CA LEU A 555 -27.33 16.39 26.00
C LEU A 555 -26.15 16.67 26.94
N GLN A 556 -26.40 16.74 28.26
CA GLN A 556 -25.35 16.95 29.27
C GLN A 556 -24.33 15.81 29.26
N ARG A 557 -24.77 14.56 29.15
CA ARG A 557 -23.86 13.40 29.02
C ARG A 557 -23.04 13.48 27.73
N ALA A 558 -23.67 13.81 26.61
CA ALA A 558 -22.97 13.94 25.33
C ALA A 558 -21.94 15.07 25.36
N SER A 559 -22.24 16.20 26.01
CA SER A 559 -21.31 17.31 26.20
C SER A 559 -20.09 16.89 27.02
N GLY A 560 -20.29 16.22 28.15
CA GLY A 560 -19.19 15.71 28.97
C GLY A 560 -18.29 14.69 28.23
N GLN A 561 -18.90 13.83 27.40
CA GLN A 561 -18.13 12.93 26.54
C GLN A 561 -17.32 13.67 25.46
N LEU A 562 -17.85 14.78 24.93
CA LEU A 562 -17.17 15.59 23.93
C LEU A 562 -16.01 16.38 24.54
N GLU A 563 -16.19 16.93 25.74
CA GLU A 563 -15.12 17.55 26.54
C GLU A 563 -14.00 16.55 26.83
N GLN A 564 -14.33 15.34 27.29
CA GLN A 564 -13.31 14.30 27.55
C GLN A 564 -12.57 13.89 26.27
N ARG A 565 -13.27 13.80 25.12
CA ARG A 565 -12.64 13.47 23.83
C ARG A 565 -11.76 14.61 23.33
N THR A 566 -12.16 15.86 23.54
CA THR A 566 -11.37 17.03 23.12
C THR A 566 -10.11 17.19 23.96
N GLU A 567 -10.16 16.92 25.27
CA GLU A 567 -8.98 16.86 26.14
C GLU A 567 -7.98 15.79 25.66
N LYS A 568 -8.46 14.55 25.41
CA LYS A 568 -7.62 13.48 24.85
C LYS A 568 -7.03 13.82 23.48
N LEU A 569 -7.79 14.53 22.63
CA LEU A 569 -7.29 14.99 21.33
C LEU A 569 -6.21 16.08 21.48
N ALA A 570 -6.31 16.94 22.50
CA ALA A 570 -5.33 17.97 22.80
C ALA A 570 -4.01 17.39 23.35
N GLU A 571 -4.03 16.22 23.97
CA GLU A 571 -2.82 15.51 24.45
C GLU A 571 -2.04 14.80 23.32
N ARG A 572 -2.71 14.37 22.25
CA ARG A 572 -2.10 13.60 21.15
C ARG A 572 -0.90 14.26 20.48
N PRO A 573 -0.88 15.59 20.21
CA PRO A 573 0.30 16.25 19.65
C PRO A 573 1.54 16.10 20.51
N ALA A 574 1.43 16.26 21.84
CA ALA A 574 2.56 16.11 22.75
C ALA A 574 3.08 14.67 22.78
N GLN A 575 2.17 13.69 22.83
CA GLN A 575 2.51 12.27 22.73
C GLN A 575 3.20 11.94 21.39
N ARG A 576 2.71 12.49 20.29
CA ARG A 576 3.32 12.32 18.97
C ARG A 576 4.73 12.90 18.93
N THR A 577 4.94 14.10 19.46
CA THR A 577 6.27 14.71 19.51
C THR A 577 7.25 13.85 20.31
N ALA A 578 6.84 13.38 21.49
CA ALA A 578 7.67 12.48 22.30
C ALA A 578 8.03 11.18 21.55
N LEU A 579 7.06 10.56 20.86
CA LEU A 579 7.30 9.36 20.05
C LEU A 579 8.20 9.61 18.84
N VAL A 580 8.13 10.80 18.23
CA VAL A 580 9.02 11.17 17.13
C VAL A 580 10.45 11.38 17.63
N GLU A 581 10.62 12.04 18.78
CA GLU A 581 11.94 12.23 19.41
C GLU A 581 12.58 10.88 19.79
N THR A 582 11.81 9.95 20.36
CA THR A 582 12.34 8.60 20.66
C THR A 582 12.69 7.81 19.41
N LEU A 583 11.88 7.92 18.34
CA LEU A 583 12.15 7.30 17.05
C LEU A 583 13.42 7.86 16.39
N GLU A 584 13.63 9.18 16.46
CA GLU A 584 14.83 9.83 15.94
C GLU A 584 16.08 9.39 16.71
N ALA A 585 16.02 9.37 18.05
CA ALA A 585 17.11 8.85 18.88
C ALA A 585 17.43 7.38 18.57
N ALA A 586 16.41 6.54 18.36
CA ALA A 586 16.60 5.14 17.98
C ALA A 586 17.21 4.99 16.57
N ARG A 587 16.87 5.87 15.63
CA ARG A 587 17.46 5.90 14.27
C ARG A 587 18.92 6.33 14.31
N GLU A 588 19.26 7.33 15.11
CA GLU A 588 20.66 7.76 15.31
C GLU A 588 21.50 6.64 15.94
N ALA A 589 20.97 5.97 16.96
CA ALA A 589 21.62 4.82 17.57
C ALA A 589 21.84 3.67 16.56
N ARG A 590 20.84 3.39 15.70
CA ARG A 590 20.96 2.40 14.62
C ARG A 590 22.00 2.80 13.57
N ALA A 591 22.05 4.08 13.18
CA ALA A 591 23.06 4.57 12.25
C ALA A 591 24.49 4.42 12.82
N GLY A 592 24.64 4.50 14.14
CA GLY A 592 25.91 4.23 14.82
C GLY A 592 26.28 2.76 14.97
N LEU A 593 25.31 1.83 14.81
CA LEU A 593 25.51 0.40 15.04
C LEU A 593 26.48 -0.21 14.03
N ASP A 594 26.32 0.09 12.74
CA ASP A 594 27.19 -0.47 11.68
C ASP A 594 28.66 -0.08 11.93
N GLY A 595 28.90 1.17 12.32
CA GLY A 595 30.25 1.65 12.66
C GLY A 595 30.82 1.06 13.96
N LEU A 596 29.98 0.58 14.89
CA LEU A 596 30.42 -0.17 16.08
C LEU A 596 30.68 -1.64 15.75
N GLN A 597 29.85 -2.24 14.90
CA GLN A 597 30.05 -3.61 14.41
C GLN A 597 31.37 -3.72 13.65
N ASP A 598 31.64 -2.82 12.70
CA ASP A 598 32.91 -2.78 11.96
C ASP A 598 34.13 -2.66 12.89
N ARG A 599 34.03 -1.81 13.92
CA ARG A 599 35.10 -1.64 14.92
C ARG A 599 35.32 -2.92 15.71
N ARG A 600 34.25 -3.58 16.14
CA ARG A 600 34.32 -4.87 16.81
C ARG A 600 34.92 -5.95 15.92
N THR A 601 34.50 -6.06 14.66
CA THR A 601 35.03 -7.08 13.72
C THR A 601 36.53 -6.88 13.53
N ARG A 602 36.99 -5.64 13.36
CA ARG A 602 38.43 -5.32 13.29
C ARG A 602 39.17 -5.68 14.57
N ALA A 603 38.63 -5.35 15.74
CA ALA A 603 39.23 -5.72 17.02
C ALA A 603 39.32 -7.26 17.20
N GLU A 604 38.29 -8.00 16.79
CA GLU A 604 38.31 -9.47 16.80
C GLU A 604 39.35 -10.06 15.83
N GLU A 605 39.54 -9.44 14.66
CA GLU A 605 40.58 -9.83 13.70
C GLU A 605 41.99 -9.56 14.24
N HIS A 606 42.21 -8.37 14.81
CA HIS A 606 43.47 -8.01 15.46
C HIS A 606 43.80 -8.95 16.63
N HIS A 607 42.83 -9.26 17.49
CA HIS A 607 43.03 -10.18 18.61
C HIS A 607 43.35 -11.61 18.14
N ARG A 608 42.64 -12.12 17.13
CA ARG A 608 42.96 -13.42 16.52
C ARG A 608 44.35 -13.44 15.91
N ALA A 609 44.75 -12.36 15.23
CA ALA A 609 46.09 -12.23 14.66
C ALA A 609 47.17 -12.19 15.76
N ALA A 610 46.94 -11.46 16.85
CA ALA A 610 47.87 -11.37 17.99
C ALA A 610 48.12 -12.75 18.64
N LEU A 611 47.05 -13.54 18.87
CA LEU A 611 47.17 -14.92 19.35
C LEU A 611 47.94 -15.82 18.37
N ALA A 612 47.71 -15.63 17.06
CA ALA A 612 48.44 -16.36 16.04
C ALA A 612 49.92 -16.00 16.02
N VAL A 613 50.29 -14.74 16.27
CA VAL A 613 51.69 -14.29 16.41
C VAL A 613 52.39 -15.02 17.55
N GLU A 614 51.77 -15.10 18.73
CA GLU A 614 52.34 -15.84 19.86
C GLU A 614 52.57 -17.32 19.51
N GLN A 615 51.56 -17.99 18.95
CA GLN A 615 51.67 -19.40 18.55
C GLN A 615 52.71 -19.64 17.46
N LEU A 616 52.72 -18.81 16.40
CA LEU A 616 53.66 -18.95 15.29
C LEU A 616 55.09 -18.61 15.70
N SER A 617 55.28 -17.69 16.65
CA SER A 617 56.62 -17.40 17.20
C SER A 617 57.21 -18.59 17.94
N ALA A 618 56.39 -19.30 18.73
CA ALA A 618 56.79 -20.53 19.40
C ALA A 618 57.09 -21.66 18.39
N GLN A 619 56.27 -21.79 17.35
CA GLN A 619 56.50 -22.75 16.27
C GLN A 619 57.79 -22.46 15.50
N LEU A 620 58.07 -21.18 15.19
CA LEU A 620 59.28 -20.77 14.49
C LEU A 620 60.52 -21.13 15.30
N ALA A 621 60.53 -20.86 16.61
CA ALA A 621 61.62 -21.26 17.49
C ALA A 621 61.87 -22.79 17.47
N GLN A 622 60.80 -23.60 17.45
CA GLN A 622 60.90 -25.05 17.30
C GLN A 622 61.47 -25.45 15.93
N ARG A 623 61.04 -24.80 14.84
CA ARG A 623 61.54 -25.07 13.48
C ARG A 623 62.99 -24.66 13.30
N ASP A 624 63.41 -23.55 13.90
CA ASP A 624 64.80 -23.10 13.92
C ASP A 624 65.70 -24.12 14.61
N ALA A 625 65.26 -24.67 15.75
CA ALA A 625 65.97 -25.73 16.45
C ALA A 625 66.09 -27.01 15.59
N ALA A 626 64.99 -27.42 14.93
CA ALA A 626 64.99 -28.58 14.03
C ALA A 626 65.92 -28.36 12.81
N CYS A 627 65.91 -27.16 12.23
CA CYS A 627 66.80 -26.79 11.14
C CYS A 627 68.28 -26.81 11.56
N ALA A 628 68.59 -26.32 12.77
CA ALA A 628 69.95 -26.36 13.31
C ALA A 628 70.42 -27.80 13.54
N GLN A 629 69.54 -28.68 14.03
CA GLN A 629 69.84 -30.11 14.21
C GLN A 629 70.06 -30.82 12.86
N ALA A 630 69.18 -30.59 11.88
CA ALA A 630 69.34 -31.14 10.53
C ALA A 630 70.66 -30.66 9.87
N ALA A 631 71.02 -29.39 10.06
CA ALA A 631 72.27 -28.84 9.55
C ALA A 631 73.52 -29.44 10.23
N ALA A 632 73.44 -29.80 11.51
CA ALA A 632 74.50 -30.54 12.19
C ALA A 632 74.66 -31.95 11.61
N LEU A 633 73.56 -32.68 11.44
CA LEU A 633 73.55 -34.03 10.85
C LEU A 633 74.08 -34.05 9.41
N ALA A 634 73.69 -33.08 8.58
CA ALA A 634 74.19 -32.94 7.21
C ALA A 634 75.70 -32.68 7.16
N ARG A 635 76.23 -31.83 8.06
CA ARG A 635 77.68 -31.59 8.19
C ARG A 635 78.42 -32.84 8.64
N GLU A 636 77.89 -33.57 9.62
CA GLU A 636 78.48 -34.84 10.07
C GLU A 636 78.47 -35.89 8.95
N ALA A 637 77.37 -36.02 8.20
CA ALA A 637 77.28 -36.96 7.09
C ALA A 637 78.27 -36.60 5.97
N THR A 638 78.43 -35.30 5.66
CA THR A 638 79.43 -34.82 4.70
C THR A 638 80.86 -35.16 5.14
N GLU A 639 81.20 -34.98 6.41
CA GLU A 639 82.52 -35.33 6.94
C GLU A 639 82.73 -36.87 6.98
N ARG A 640 81.68 -37.66 7.26
CA ARG A 640 81.73 -39.12 7.13
C ARG A 640 82.03 -39.55 5.69
N VAL A 641 81.35 -38.99 4.70
CA VAL A 641 81.66 -39.25 3.28
C VAL A 641 83.12 -38.94 2.98
N ARG A 642 83.62 -37.78 3.41
CA ARG A 642 85.01 -37.37 3.20
C ARG A 642 86.00 -38.36 3.82
N THR A 643 85.81 -38.70 5.10
CA THR A 643 86.69 -39.61 5.84
C THR A 643 86.66 -41.03 5.28
N THR A 644 85.47 -41.57 4.98
CA THR A 644 85.32 -42.90 4.36
C THR A 644 85.93 -42.94 2.96
N ARG A 645 85.79 -41.87 2.16
CA ARG A 645 86.38 -41.79 0.81
C ARG A 645 87.91 -41.74 0.86
N LEU A 646 88.49 -40.97 1.79
CA LEU A 646 89.94 -40.94 1.99
C LEU A 646 90.48 -42.29 2.47
N ALA A 647 89.77 -42.98 3.37
CA ALA A 647 90.13 -44.33 3.79
C ALA A 647 90.05 -45.35 2.63
N TRP A 648 89.04 -45.26 1.76
CA TRP A 648 88.93 -46.10 0.57
C TRP A 648 90.06 -45.85 -0.43
N ILE A 649 90.39 -44.58 -0.72
CA ILE A 649 91.52 -44.22 -1.61
C ILE A 649 92.84 -44.75 -1.03
N SER A 650 93.05 -44.57 0.27
CA SER A 650 94.29 -45.02 0.95
C SER A 650 94.39 -46.54 0.97
N GLY A 651 93.30 -47.26 1.25
CA GLY A 651 93.24 -48.72 1.18
C GLY A 651 93.47 -49.27 -0.23
N THR A 652 92.88 -48.62 -1.25
CA THR A 652 93.08 -49.01 -2.66
C THR A 652 94.53 -48.78 -3.10
N ALA A 653 95.13 -47.66 -2.70
CA ALA A 653 96.54 -47.36 -2.97
C ALA A 653 97.49 -48.35 -2.27
N GLY A 654 97.19 -48.73 -1.02
CA GLY A 654 97.95 -49.74 -0.28
C GLY A 654 97.84 -51.14 -0.90
N ALA A 655 96.65 -51.53 -1.38
CA ALA A 655 96.46 -52.80 -2.10
C ALA A 655 97.28 -52.86 -3.40
N LEU A 656 97.20 -51.80 -4.23
CA LEU A 656 98.00 -51.68 -5.46
C LEU A 656 99.51 -51.64 -5.19
N ALA A 657 99.94 -51.02 -4.10
CA ALA A 657 101.34 -50.99 -3.70
C ALA A 657 101.87 -52.35 -3.21
N GLY A 658 101.00 -53.19 -2.63
CA GLY A 658 101.33 -54.56 -2.23
C GLY A 658 101.56 -55.52 -3.41
N GLU A 659 101.06 -55.18 -4.60
CA GLU A 659 101.25 -55.95 -5.85
C GLU A 659 102.51 -55.52 -6.63
N LEU A 660 103.27 -54.54 -6.13
CA LEU A 660 104.50 -54.05 -6.79
C LEU A 660 105.68 -55.00 -6.60
N THR A 661 106.28 -55.41 -7.70
CA THR A 661 107.51 -56.22 -7.79
C THR A 661 108.71 -55.33 -8.16
N GLU A 662 109.87 -55.56 -7.53
CA GLU A 662 111.05 -54.73 -7.75
C GLU A 662 111.65 -55.00 -9.15
N GLY A 663 111.67 -53.96 -10.00
CA GLY A 663 112.19 -54.02 -11.37
C GLY A 663 111.12 -54.10 -12.48
N GLU A 664 109.85 -54.31 -12.17
CA GLU A 664 108.75 -54.28 -13.16
C GLU A 664 108.07 -52.89 -13.21
N PRO A 665 107.57 -52.43 -14.37
CA PRO A 665 106.92 -51.13 -14.50
C PRO A 665 105.54 -51.13 -13.82
N CYS A 666 105.32 -50.17 -12.91
CA CYS A 666 104.04 -50.01 -12.20
C CYS A 666 102.87 -49.72 -13.16
N PRO A 667 101.69 -50.36 -12.98
CA PRO A 667 100.53 -50.19 -13.87
C PRO A 667 99.86 -48.81 -13.79
N VAL A 668 100.14 -48.01 -12.75
CA VAL A 668 99.54 -46.67 -12.57
C VAL A 668 100.41 -45.57 -13.17
N CYS A 669 101.73 -45.60 -12.95
CA CYS A 669 102.65 -44.53 -13.35
C CYS A 669 103.82 -44.95 -14.24
N GLY A 670 104.06 -46.26 -14.45
CA GLY A 670 105.12 -46.80 -15.31
C GLY A 670 106.54 -46.83 -14.72
N SER A 671 106.75 -46.37 -13.48
CA SER A 671 108.06 -46.39 -12.80
C SER A 671 108.44 -47.80 -12.34
N THR A 672 109.74 -48.12 -12.35
CA THR A 672 110.32 -49.39 -11.85
C THR A 672 110.88 -49.29 -10.43
N THR A 673 110.85 -48.10 -9.81
CA THR A 673 111.41 -47.84 -8.47
C THR A 673 110.48 -47.00 -7.61
N HIS A 674 110.27 -47.43 -6.35
CA HIS A 674 109.37 -46.79 -5.37
C HIS A 674 110.04 -46.72 -3.99
N PRO A 675 110.60 -45.56 -3.58
CA PRO A 675 111.35 -45.42 -2.33
C PRO A 675 110.48 -45.36 -1.06
N SER A 676 109.17 -45.18 -1.18
CA SER A 676 108.23 -45.22 -0.06
C SER A 676 106.86 -45.72 -0.56
N PRO A 677 106.71 -47.04 -0.78
CA PRO A 677 105.43 -47.61 -1.17
C PRO A 677 104.37 -47.39 -0.08
N ALA A 678 103.12 -47.16 -0.49
CA ALA A 678 102.01 -47.08 0.45
C ALA A 678 101.84 -48.43 1.17
N THR A 679 101.67 -48.40 2.49
CA THR A 679 101.48 -49.62 3.27
C THR A 679 100.02 -50.09 3.18
N ALA A 680 99.82 -51.38 2.96
CA ALA A 680 98.50 -52.01 3.05
C ALA A 680 98.07 -52.07 4.53
N GLY A 681 97.46 -50.98 5.01
CA GLY A 681 96.78 -50.99 6.30
C GLY A 681 95.51 -51.86 6.23
N THR A 682 95.22 -52.59 7.31
CA THR A 682 94.02 -53.45 7.42
C THR A 682 92.70 -52.67 7.55
N ASP A 683 92.75 -51.33 7.60
CA ASP A 683 91.62 -50.43 7.86
C ASP A 683 91.15 -49.68 6.59
N GLY A 684 91.19 -50.32 5.42
CA GLY A 684 90.65 -49.75 4.17
C GLY A 684 89.13 -49.81 4.13
N ALA A 685 88.45 -48.68 3.90
CA ALA A 685 87.00 -48.66 3.68
C ALA A 685 86.66 -49.31 2.32
N THR A 686 85.48 -49.93 2.19
CA THR A 686 85.01 -50.54 0.94
C THR A 686 84.22 -49.56 0.08
N ARG A 687 84.10 -49.83 -1.23
CA ARG A 687 83.26 -49.03 -2.14
C ARG A 687 81.79 -48.98 -1.68
N GLN A 688 81.24 -50.08 -1.17
CA GLN A 688 79.88 -50.12 -0.62
C GLN A 688 79.72 -49.22 0.61
N GLN A 689 80.74 -49.09 1.46
CA GLN A 689 80.71 -48.16 2.59
C GLN A 689 80.71 -46.69 2.15
N VAL A 690 81.43 -46.36 1.07
CA VAL A 690 81.38 -45.01 0.47
C VAL A 690 79.99 -44.73 -0.10
N GLU A 691 79.41 -45.64 -0.88
CA GLU A 691 78.08 -45.50 -1.46
C GLU A 691 76.99 -45.36 -0.37
N ALA A 692 77.11 -46.12 0.73
CA ALA A 692 76.22 -46.00 1.89
C ALA A 692 76.38 -44.66 2.63
N ALA A 693 77.60 -44.15 2.78
CA ALA A 693 77.84 -42.83 3.37
C ALA A 693 77.28 -41.71 2.48
N GLU A 694 77.44 -41.82 1.15
CA GLU A 694 76.88 -40.86 0.18
C GLU A 694 75.34 -40.87 0.19
N GLU A 695 74.71 -42.03 0.37
CA GLU A 695 73.26 -42.13 0.56
C GLU A 695 72.80 -41.48 1.88
N GLN A 696 73.51 -41.70 2.99
CA GLN A 696 73.23 -41.03 4.25
C GLN A 696 73.38 -39.51 4.14
N GLN A 697 74.37 -39.02 3.38
CA GLN A 697 74.51 -37.60 3.10
C GLN A 697 73.31 -37.06 2.32
N ARG A 698 72.88 -37.74 1.25
CA ARG A 698 71.68 -37.34 0.47
C ARG A 698 70.45 -37.23 1.36
N GLN A 699 70.20 -38.23 2.21
CA GLN A 699 69.07 -38.22 3.15
C GLN A 699 69.15 -37.08 4.15
N ALA A 700 70.34 -36.78 4.68
CA ALA A 700 70.55 -35.67 5.61
C ALA A 700 70.38 -34.29 4.92
N ASP A 701 70.85 -34.13 3.69
CA ASP A 701 70.67 -32.92 2.89
C ASP A 701 69.20 -32.68 2.50
N GLU A 702 68.46 -33.74 2.16
CA GLU A 702 67.02 -33.69 1.92
C GLU A 702 66.24 -33.30 3.18
N ALA A 703 66.59 -33.89 4.34
CA ALA A 703 65.99 -33.53 5.63
C ALA A 703 66.26 -32.07 5.99
N LEU A 704 67.48 -31.57 5.76
CA LEU A 704 67.81 -30.15 5.94
C LEU A 704 66.99 -29.26 5.00
N SER A 705 66.91 -29.61 3.72
CA SER A 705 66.10 -28.88 2.73
C SER A 705 64.62 -28.83 3.11
N SER A 706 64.07 -29.91 3.68
CA SER A 706 62.69 -29.93 4.19
C SER A 706 62.53 -29.02 5.42
N ALA A 707 63.44 -29.12 6.38
CA ALA A 707 63.40 -28.31 7.61
C ALA A 707 63.50 -26.80 7.32
N VAL A 708 64.36 -26.40 6.36
CA VAL A 708 64.48 -25.01 5.91
C VAL A 708 63.16 -24.52 5.28
N ARG A 709 62.55 -25.32 4.40
CA ARG A 709 61.28 -24.97 3.76
C ARG A 709 60.15 -24.79 4.79
N GLU A 710 60.05 -25.67 5.78
CA GLU A 710 59.07 -25.55 6.85
C GLU A 710 59.29 -24.31 7.72
N ARG A 711 60.55 -24.01 8.07
CA ARG A 711 60.91 -22.79 8.80
C ARG A 711 60.49 -21.55 8.01
N ASP A 712 60.82 -21.48 6.72
CA ASP A 712 60.51 -20.32 5.87
C ASP A 712 59.00 -20.12 5.70
N ALA A 713 58.25 -21.21 5.55
CA ALA A 713 56.79 -21.17 5.52
C ALA A 713 56.21 -20.66 6.85
N CYS A 714 56.74 -21.10 7.99
CA CYS A 714 56.33 -20.62 9.31
C CYS A 714 56.66 -19.13 9.50
N ALA A 715 57.86 -18.70 9.10
CA ALA A 715 58.29 -17.30 9.16
C ALA A 715 57.41 -16.38 8.30
N THR A 716 57.01 -16.82 7.11
CA THR A 716 56.11 -16.06 6.22
C THR A 716 54.74 -15.87 6.88
N ARG A 717 54.15 -16.94 7.43
CA ARG A 717 52.86 -16.87 8.15
C ARG A 717 52.94 -15.99 9.38
N LEU A 718 54.07 -16.00 10.11
CA LEU A 718 54.29 -15.12 11.25
C LEU A 718 54.30 -13.65 10.82
N GLN A 719 54.98 -13.33 9.71
CA GLN A 719 55.03 -11.97 9.18
C GLN A 719 53.65 -11.45 8.75
N GLU A 720 52.83 -12.31 8.12
CA GLU A 720 51.44 -11.99 7.78
C GLU A 720 50.61 -11.73 9.03
N ALA A 721 50.68 -12.60 10.03
CA ALA A 721 49.97 -12.42 11.30
C ALA A 721 50.39 -11.13 12.03
N GLN A 722 51.69 -10.79 12.03
CA GLN A 722 52.20 -9.54 12.62
C GLN A 722 51.65 -8.28 11.93
N ARG A 723 51.51 -8.31 10.60
CA ARG A 723 50.89 -7.20 9.86
C ARG A 723 49.41 -7.05 10.20
N THR A 724 48.68 -8.17 10.26
CA THR A 724 47.24 -8.15 10.60
C THR A 724 47.00 -7.77 12.06
N SER A 725 47.92 -8.06 12.97
CA SER A 725 47.86 -7.66 14.39
C SER A 725 48.12 -6.17 14.61
N ASP A 726 48.58 -5.46 13.58
CA ASP A 726 49.01 -4.05 13.66
C ASP A 726 50.02 -3.78 14.81
N GLY A 727 50.87 -4.78 15.09
CA GLY A 727 51.85 -4.71 16.16
C GLY A 727 51.32 -4.83 17.59
N MET A 728 50.01 -5.06 17.79
CA MET A 728 49.45 -5.32 19.12
C MET A 728 49.85 -6.71 19.63
N ASP A 729 50.12 -6.81 20.94
CA ASP A 729 50.25 -8.09 21.63
C ASP A 729 48.86 -8.64 22.03
N ALA A 730 48.78 -9.93 22.37
CA ALA A 730 47.51 -10.57 22.70
C ALA A 730 46.74 -9.88 23.85
N PRO A 731 47.37 -9.41 24.95
CA PRO A 731 46.67 -8.68 25.99
C PRO A 731 46.18 -7.29 25.53
N ALA A 732 46.98 -6.50 24.81
CA ALA A 732 46.53 -5.19 24.33
C ALA A 732 45.41 -5.31 23.29
N ALA A 733 45.49 -6.31 22.40
CA ALA A 733 44.43 -6.57 21.43
C ALA A 733 43.13 -7.08 22.10
N LYS A 734 43.25 -7.74 23.26
CA LYS A 734 42.10 -8.16 24.06
C LYS A 734 41.47 -6.96 24.78
N GLU A 735 42.28 -6.08 25.36
CA GLU A 735 41.82 -4.84 26.00
C GLU A 735 41.15 -3.89 24.99
N ALA A 736 41.60 -3.88 23.73
CA ALA A 736 40.95 -3.13 22.66
C ALA A 736 39.62 -3.74 22.15
N LEU A 737 39.40 -5.03 22.41
CA LEU A 737 38.19 -5.76 22.04
C LEU A 737 37.09 -5.66 23.11
N GLU A 738 37.48 -5.67 24.38
CA GLU A 738 36.61 -5.44 25.54
C GLU A 738 36.12 -3.98 25.59
#